data_AF-A0A6P7NDY4-F1
#
_entry.id   AF-A0A6P7NDY4-F1
#
_cell.length_a   1.000
_cell.length_b   1.000
_cell.length_c   1.000
_cell.angle_alpha   90.00
_cell.angle_beta   90.00
_cell.angle_gamma   90.00
#
_symmetry.space_group_name_H-M   'P 1'
#
loop_
_entity.id
_entity.type
_entity.pdbx_description
1 polymer ?
#
loop_
_entity_poly.entity_id
_entity_poly.type
_entity_poly.pdbx_seq_one_letter_code
_entity_poly.pdbx_strand_id
1 'polypeptide(L)'
;MRCLLASAGGLLLRDAGMLLRRRSCSGPLLLIGVAVCLFYQTLMVARNRLRFGQQPAAAEVRRKLSAELLAETGALVSTLDALQAQLSASQSQRRRAVVLTGQHLTSDTEVQLYEQVLQKMDYEVQMSRYAETSSFLRSSPGVGGWSLLLCLSSSERSCLRRISFSHLQHYQMINLIPALMEAFSDAGGGLCHFYTHSHLKDLPMRPYSCGPTNRKLQIPQDSPSPALVARMNVYVLVTSTRPLASFLHDVVVVLTNQELRGRPTKLRTFLLEQLGPADSHQALGQIKKVIGELLQAAISTSDRKQRCVLCYQLLTFTVLFSGSITPEIIQVDTDLTFPALKDPFDRQIIREQILEDTLHFTVTSDTEGRRLGGCTDMNHVCLSDDELLLLLRFQQQIKNPSAFQLLYPSCSSSSPSSSSSGLPTVSDLLVRISCYYELQRNSSYRTDEDHEPTNQDALSSGQEAVGGPCVDPHLRQIYTDPPLSLTPSFSPWVKDYRAEVAFDTVTVRIRPEPISSACRVHLDEHGGPRMANYPVGLGSSTISILVTDDSGPRPVVMTIYTVHMYRESRPSLPMFGDHVMCSFIQDCGLPVQPGQACGLQPSIRSQSPLHTCTSGHAPGRWEVPCLSCSDKRTCDWRAVAWQPDSCYHRLVDRPLLQDCMTDRKVLFIGDSTNRGMMYFLMERVNSSLRDWGKAHDTLAYRNLNGGRTQVAYSYYPQFWVEKKQRPTFRQALQQLLDRSRPLVNSNRTVLVVGGVQWLNSDHLRTVREVLDRESLAKIQVVVKSLGIGFHLPVDGIRSLTLKEIQDLYKENMDIIATAKHYGYEVIDTFSITVGRYKEFLQGRCACHFHQVEKLWSLGSPGDATNTPSRLGSTRTGSELSSGSASGSSAYHVKGPVNQVYSEILLSRLCPSSAD
;
A
#
# COMPACT_ATOMS: atom_id res chain seq x y z
N MET A 1 -13.43 -47.71 18.81
CA MET A 1 -13.66 -48.33 17.48
C MET A 1 -12.37 -48.13 16.70
N ARG A 2 -11.34 -48.98 16.68
CA ARG A 2 -11.19 -50.44 16.44
C ARG A 2 -11.61 -50.92 15.04
N CYS A 3 -10.63 -51.54 14.37
CA CYS A 3 -10.65 -52.53 13.28
C CYS A 3 -10.17 -52.00 11.90
N LEU A 4 -8.99 -52.40 11.36
CA LEU A 4 -8.39 -53.71 10.99
C LEU A 4 -8.60 -54.01 9.48
N LEU A 5 -7.49 -54.13 8.72
CA LEU A 5 -6.97 -55.35 8.03
C LEU A 5 -7.85 -55.88 6.88
N ALA A 6 -7.39 -55.98 5.62
CA ALA A 6 -6.31 -56.76 5.00
C ALA A 6 -6.77 -58.10 4.37
N SER A 7 -6.21 -58.33 3.18
CA SER A 7 -5.83 -59.60 2.54
C SER A 7 -6.83 -60.41 1.67
N ALA A 8 -6.32 -60.73 0.47
CA ALA A 8 -6.05 -62.08 -0.05
C ALA A 8 -6.95 -62.70 -1.14
N GLY A 9 -6.26 -63.39 -2.07
CA GLY A 9 -6.71 -64.56 -2.85
C GLY A 9 -6.81 -64.33 -4.37
N GLY A 10 -6.21 -65.10 -5.28
CA GLY A 10 -5.43 -66.36 -5.24
C GLY A 10 -4.48 -66.43 -6.47
N LEU A 11 -3.38 -67.21 -6.54
CA LEU A 11 -3.22 -68.69 -6.53
C LEU A 11 -4.11 -69.36 -7.60
N LEU A 12 -3.68 -70.27 -8.49
CA LEU A 12 -2.60 -71.28 -8.51
C LEU A 12 -2.55 -71.97 -9.89
N LEU A 13 -1.41 -72.60 -10.23
CA LEU A 13 -1.23 -74.04 -10.61
C LEU A 13 0.17 -74.20 -11.29
N ARG A 14 1.19 -74.74 -10.61
CA ARG A 14 1.54 -76.16 -10.28
C ARG A 14 2.44 -76.80 -11.34
N ASP A 15 3.70 -77.09 -11.02
CA ASP A 15 4.26 -78.36 -10.44
C ASP A 15 4.62 -79.37 -11.56
N ALA A 16 5.69 -80.18 -11.56
CA ALA A 16 6.82 -80.41 -10.65
C ALA A 16 7.85 -81.38 -11.30
N GLY A 17 9.08 -81.41 -10.75
CA GLY A 17 9.95 -82.60 -10.52
C GLY A 17 10.74 -83.22 -11.69
N MET A 18 12.08 -83.13 -11.74
CA MET A 18 13.12 -83.92 -11.01
C MET A 18 13.38 -85.35 -11.56
N LEU A 19 14.54 -85.55 -12.22
CA LEU A 19 15.61 -86.54 -11.91
C LEU A 19 16.33 -87.16 -13.15
N LEU A 20 17.68 -87.08 -13.07
CA LEU A 20 18.71 -88.07 -13.42
C LEU A 20 19.13 -88.39 -14.89
N ARG A 21 20.43 -88.10 -15.10
CA ARG A 21 21.52 -88.96 -15.60
C ARG A 21 21.93 -88.96 -17.10
N ARG A 22 23.22 -88.61 -17.25
CA ARG A 22 24.31 -89.21 -18.07
C ARG A 22 24.68 -88.57 -19.42
N ARG A 23 25.93 -88.04 -19.41
CA ARG A 23 27.06 -88.25 -20.37
C ARG A 23 26.83 -87.81 -21.82
N SER A 24 27.73 -87.14 -22.54
CA SER A 24 29.08 -86.62 -22.29
C SER A 24 29.41 -85.63 -23.40
N CYS A 25 30.11 -84.57 -23.02
CA CYS A 25 31.12 -83.81 -23.77
C CYS A 25 30.79 -83.02 -25.06
N SER A 26 31.20 -81.75 -24.95
CA SER A 26 31.79 -80.86 -25.97
C SER A 26 30.84 -79.97 -26.77
N GLY A 27 30.58 -78.79 -26.23
CA GLY A 27 29.92 -77.69 -26.93
C GLY A 27 29.96 -76.28 -26.32
N PRO A 28 30.74 -75.91 -25.26
CA PRO A 28 30.69 -74.54 -24.75
C PRO A 28 31.62 -73.54 -25.48
N LEU A 29 32.29 -73.93 -26.57
CA LEU A 29 33.13 -73.00 -27.34
C LEU A 29 32.41 -72.35 -28.54
N LEU A 30 31.34 -72.95 -29.04
CA LEU A 30 30.55 -72.40 -30.16
C LEU A 30 29.59 -71.29 -29.72
N LEU A 31 29.06 -71.36 -28.49
CA LEU A 31 28.17 -70.31 -27.94
C LEU A 31 28.93 -69.07 -27.45
N ILE A 32 30.18 -69.20 -27.01
CA ILE A 32 31.06 -68.05 -26.70
C ILE A 32 31.49 -67.35 -28.00
N GLY A 33 31.78 -68.10 -29.07
CA GLY A 33 32.10 -67.53 -30.40
C GLY A 33 30.94 -66.74 -31.02
N VAL A 34 29.70 -67.21 -30.88
CA VAL A 34 28.51 -66.49 -31.37
C VAL A 34 28.21 -65.26 -30.52
N ALA A 35 28.39 -65.33 -29.19
CA ALA A 35 28.22 -64.17 -28.31
C ALA A 35 29.28 -63.09 -28.57
N VAL A 36 30.54 -63.45 -28.81
CA VAL A 36 31.63 -62.50 -29.15
C VAL A 36 31.43 -61.89 -30.54
N CYS A 37 30.95 -62.65 -31.53
CA CYS A 37 30.61 -62.10 -32.85
C CYS A 37 29.39 -61.15 -32.82
N LEU A 38 28.36 -61.45 -32.04
CA LEU A 38 27.21 -60.55 -31.88
C LEU A 38 27.56 -59.30 -31.06
N PHE A 39 28.45 -59.42 -30.07
CA PHE A 39 28.98 -58.26 -29.33
C PHE A 39 29.92 -57.42 -30.17
N TYR A 40 30.75 -58.03 -31.03
CA TYR A 40 31.62 -57.30 -31.97
C TYR A 40 30.84 -56.63 -33.11
N GLN A 41 29.78 -57.26 -33.65
CA GLN A 41 28.92 -56.61 -34.64
C GLN A 41 28.08 -55.48 -34.06
N THR A 42 27.59 -55.59 -32.82
CA THR A 42 26.90 -54.48 -32.14
C THR A 42 27.88 -53.36 -31.75
N LEU A 43 29.12 -53.66 -31.34
CA LEU A 43 30.16 -52.65 -31.13
C LEU A 43 30.64 -51.99 -32.43
N MET A 44 30.77 -52.72 -33.54
CA MET A 44 31.20 -52.14 -34.82
C MET A 44 30.09 -51.36 -35.53
N VAL A 45 28.81 -51.73 -35.35
CA VAL A 45 27.67 -50.91 -35.80
C VAL A 45 27.47 -49.68 -34.91
N ALA A 46 27.71 -49.78 -33.60
CA ALA A 46 27.75 -48.62 -32.70
C ALA A 46 28.94 -47.70 -33.00
N ARG A 47 30.14 -48.25 -33.28
CA ARG A 47 31.36 -47.50 -33.61
C ARG A 47 31.34 -46.90 -35.03
N ASN A 48 30.66 -47.52 -35.99
CA ASN A 48 30.45 -46.95 -37.33
C ASN A 48 29.25 -45.97 -37.39
N ARG A 49 28.23 -46.10 -36.52
CA ARG A 49 27.22 -45.03 -36.31
C ARG A 49 27.75 -43.86 -35.49
N LEU A 50 28.74 -44.07 -34.62
CA LEU A 50 29.49 -43.01 -33.92
C LEU A 50 30.57 -42.33 -34.79
N ARG A 51 30.87 -42.84 -36.00
CA ARG A 51 31.82 -42.23 -36.96
C ARG A 51 31.19 -41.56 -38.18
N PHE A 52 29.87 -41.67 -38.39
CA PHE A 52 29.12 -40.87 -39.36
C PHE A 52 28.13 -39.98 -38.60
N GLY A 53 28.62 -38.83 -38.13
CA GLY A 53 27.80 -37.87 -37.38
C GLY A 53 28.60 -36.85 -36.56
N GLN A 54 29.92 -37.02 -36.43
CA GLN A 54 30.79 -35.93 -36.03
C GLN A 54 31.29 -35.23 -37.30
N GLN A 55 30.87 -33.99 -37.52
CA GLN A 55 31.75 -32.95 -38.06
C GLN A 55 32.56 -32.42 -36.86
N PRO A 56 33.78 -32.91 -36.57
CA PRO A 56 34.62 -32.32 -35.52
C PRO A 56 35.17 -30.97 -36.00
N ALA A 57 35.21 -30.75 -37.33
CA ALA A 57 35.66 -29.49 -37.91
C ALA A 57 34.75 -28.34 -37.49
N ALA A 58 33.42 -28.47 -37.48
CA ALA A 58 32.54 -27.36 -37.14
C ALA A 58 32.55 -27.01 -35.63
N ALA A 59 32.67 -27.99 -34.74
CA ALA A 59 32.73 -27.76 -33.29
C ALA A 59 34.10 -27.25 -32.83
N GLU A 60 35.20 -27.78 -33.38
CA GLU A 60 36.57 -27.33 -33.11
C GLU A 60 36.85 -25.97 -33.77
N VAL A 61 36.33 -25.72 -34.98
CA VAL A 61 36.36 -24.40 -35.63
C VAL A 61 35.47 -23.42 -34.87
N ARG A 62 34.28 -23.80 -34.37
CA ARG A 62 33.45 -22.93 -33.53
C ARG A 62 34.13 -22.61 -32.19
N ARG A 63 34.89 -23.55 -31.61
CA ARG A 63 35.68 -23.35 -30.38
C ARG A 63 36.90 -22.45 -30.61
N LYS A 64 37.61 -22.62 -31.73
CA LYS A 64 38.71 -21.72 -32.15
C LYS A 64 38.22 -20.33 -32.54
N LEU A 65 37.15 -20.24 -33.34
CA LEU A 65 36.51 -18.98 -33.74
C LEU A 65 35.93 -18.25 -32.51
N SER A 66 35.40 -18.97 -31.52
CA SER A 66 34.98 -18.36 -30.25
C SER A 66 36.16 -17.85 -29.42
N ALA A 67 37.31 -18.51 -29.46
CA ALA A 67 38.51 -18.10 -28.71
C ALA A 67 39.21 -16.89 -29.36
N GLU A 68 39.32 -16.86 -30.69
CA GLU A 68 39.84 -15.70 -31.43
C GLU A 68 38.91 -14.48 -31.32
N LEU A 69 37.60 -14.68 -31.46
CA LEU A 69 36.61 -13.60 -31.27
C LEU A 69 36.61 -13.07 -29.83
N LEU A 70 36.79 -13.93 -28.82
CA LEU A 70 36.94 -13.54 -27.42
C LEU A 70 38.22 -12.73 -27.18
N ALA A 71 39.33 -13.06 -27.86
CA ALA A 71 40.60 -12.35 -27.74
C ALA A 71 40.54 -10.95 -28.39
N GLU A 72 40.03 -10.85 -29.63
CA GLU A 72 39.86 -9.56 -30.32
C GLU A 72 38.86 -8.66 -29.59
N THR A 73 37.72 -9.22 -29.18
CA THR A 73 36.70 -8.45 -28.45
C THR A 73 37.17 -8.10 -27.04
N GLY A 74 37.98 -8.95 -26.40
CA GLY A 74 38.60 -8.66 -25.11
C GLY A 74 39.55 -7.46 -25.16
N ALA A 75 40.31 -7.29 -26.25
CA ALA A 75 41.16 -6.12 -26.46
C ALA A 75 40.34 -4.83 -26.64
N LEU A 76 39.23 -4.90 -27.39
CA LEU A 76 38.28 -3.80 -27.54
C LEU A 76 37.67 -3.39 -26.19
N VAL A 77 37.15 -4.35 -25.43
CA VAL A 77 36.55 -4.12 -24.10
C VAL A 77 37.57 -3.50 -23.15
N SER A 78 38.81 -3.99 -23.17
CA SER A 78 39.92 -3.44 -22.35
C SER A 78 40.27 -2.00 -22.73
N THR A 79 40.22 -1.68 -24.03
CA THR A 79 40.46 -0.31 -24.54
C THR A 79 39.35 0.63 -24.10
N LEU A 80 38.09 0.20 -24.21
CA LEU A 80 36.92 0.96 -23.76
C LEU A 80 36.95 1.17 -22.23
N ASP A 81 37.35 0.16 -21.45
CA ASP A 81 37.54 0.28 -20.01
C ASP A 81 38.66 1.29 -19.66
N ALA A 82 39.78 1.26 -20.37
CA ALA A 82 40.87 2.21 -20.18
C ALA A 82 40.45 3.65 -20.52
N LEU A 83 39.71 3.83 -21.61
CA LEU A 83 39.17 5.13 -22.01
C LEU A 83 38.16 5.65 -20.98
N GLN A 84 37.29 4.78 -20.46
CA GLN A 84 36.32 5.13 -19.44
C GLN A 84 37.00 5.56 -18.12
N ALA A 85 38.05 4.85 -17.70
CA ALA A 85 38.83 5.22 -16.52
C ALA A 85 39.55 6.56 -16.67
N GLN A 86 39.96 6.95 -17.90
CA GLN A 86 40.53 8.25 -18.18
C GLN A 86 39.48 9.38 -18.12
N LEU A 87 38.25 9.10 -18.56
CA LEU A 87 37.15 10.07 -18.57
C LEU A 87 36.61 10.32 -17.15
N SER A 88 36.60 9.31 -16.28
CA SER A 88 36.18 9.42 -14.87
C SER A 88 37.20 10.10 -13.95
N ALA A 89 38.37 10.48 -14.45
CA ALA A 89 39.42 11.17 -13.68
C ALA A 89 39.32 12.72 -13.74
N SER A 90 38.31 13.27 -14.42
CA SER A 90 38.14 14.73 -14.59
C SER A 90 37.17 15.34 -13.57
N GLN A 91 37.35 16.64 -13.26
CA GLN A 91 36.60 17.33 -12.21
C GLN A 91 35.09 17.43 -12.51
N SER A 92 34.28 16.96 -11.55
CA SER A 92 32.82 17.08 -11.47
C SER A 92 32.34 18.53 -11.69
N GLN A 93 31.67 18.79 -12.81
CA GLN A 93 30.78 19.94 -12.94
C GLN A 93 29.45 19.67 -12.19
N ARG A 94 28.82 20.74 -11.69
CA ARG A 94 27.48 20.66 -11.10
C ARG A 94 26.47 20.17 -12.15
N ARG A 95 25.98 18.94 -11.97
CA ARG A 95 24.94 18.32 -12.81
C ARG A 95 23.58 18.90 -12.44
N ARG A 96 22.77 19.24 -13.44
CA ARG A 96 21.41 19.75 -13.21
C ARG A 96 20.37 18.88 -13.88
N ALA A 97 19.30 18.58 -13.16
CA ALA A 97 18.16 17.83 -13.64
C ALA A 97 16.92 18.73 -13.65
N VAL A 98 16.20 18.76 -14.76
CA VAL A 98 14.89 19.41 -14.86
C VAL A 98 13.83 18.32 -14.92
N VAL A 99 12.87 18.35 -13.99
CA VAL A 99 11.77 17.39 -13.93
C VAL A 99 10.46 18.12 -14.21
N LEU A 100 9.78 17.69 -15.27
CA LEU A 100 8.52 18.25 -15.72
C LEU A 100 7.36 17.44 -15.16
N THR A 101 6.68 17.98 -14.14
CA THR A 101 5.70 17.26 -13.33
C THR A 101 4.32 17.18 -13.98
N GLY A 102 4.02 18.02 -14.97
CA GLY A 102 2.72 18.10 -15.63
C GLY A 102 1.58 18.37 -14.64
N GLN A 103 0.67 17.39 -14.51
CA GLN A 103 -0.47 17.40 -13.60
C GLN A 103 -0.16 16.81 -12.22
N HIS A 104 1.00 16.17 -12.03
CA HIS A 104 1.41 15.62 -10.75
C HIS A 104 1.65 16.74 -9.73
N LEU A 105 1.16 16.52 -8.51
CA LEU A 105 1.41 17.41 -7.37
C LEU A 105 2.82 17.17 -6.83
N THR A 106 3.39 18.14 -6.13
CA THR A 106 4.69 17.97 -5.44
C THR A 106 4.63 16.95 -4.31
N SER A 107 3.43 16.66 -3.79
CA SER A 107 3.17 15.62 -2.81
C SER A 107 3.05 14.21 -3.42
N ASP A 108 3.04 14.10 -4.74
CA ASP A 108 2.99 12.80 -5.43
C ASP A 108 4.29 12.03 -5.16
N THR A 109 4.16 10.76 -4.84
CA THR A 109 5.31 9.91 -4.47
C THR A 109 6.24 9.69 -5.66
N GLU A 110 5.73 9.69 -6.90
CA GLU A 110 6.58 9.61 -8.11
C GLU A 110 7.47 10.86 -8.24
N VAL A 111 6.93 12.04 -7.94
CA VAL A 111 7.69 13.30 -7.97
C VAL A 111 8.74 13.33 -6.86
N GLN A 112 8.36 12.90 -5.65
CA GLN A 112 9.29 12.79 -4.51
C GLN A 112 10.41 11.79 -4.79
N LEU A 113 10.10 10.66 -5.43
CA LEU A 113 11.09 9.66 -5.83
C LEU A 113 12.16 10.28 -6.73
N TYR A 114 11.75 10.95 -7.81
CA TYR A 114 12.70 11.61 -8.72
C TYR A 114 13.55 12.65 -8.01
N GLU A 115 12.95 13.49 -7.15
CA GLU A 115 13.69 14.47 -6.37
C GLU A 115 14.77 13.82 -5.50
N GLN A 116 14.39 12.81 -4.71
CA GLN A 116 15.28 12.15 -3.76
C GLN A 116 16.39 11.37 -4.44
N VAL A 117 16.06 10.56 -5.46
CA VAL A 117 17.04 9.71 -6.15
C VAL A 117 18.05 10.57 -6.89
N LEU A 118 17.60 11.63 -7.58
CA LEU A 118 18.52 12.53 -8.29
C LEU A 118 19.40 13.36 -7.35
N GLN A 119 18.87 13.83 -6.22
CA GLN A 119 19.68 14.50 -5.20
C GLN A 119 20.74 13.56 -4.60
N LYS A 120 20.42 12.29 -4.37
CA LYS A 120 21.40 11.27 -3.95
C LYS A 120 22.48 11.01 -5.01
N MET A 121 22.19 11.27 -6.29
CA MET A 121 23.12 11.20 -7.41
C MET A 121 23.84 12.55 -7.67
N ASP A 122 23.85 13.47 -6.70
CA ASP A 122 24.49 14.79 -6.77
C ASP A 122 23.96 15.73 -7.87
N TYR A 123 22.70 15.57 -8.29
CA TYR A 123 22.03 16.52 -9.19
C TYR A 123 21.40 17.68 -8.42
N GLU A 124 21.57 18.89 -8.94
CA GLU A 124 20.71 20.03 -8.62
C GLU A 124 19.38 19.86 -9.36
N VAL A 125 18.32 19.51 -8.62
CA VAL A 125 16.99 19.20 -9.19
C VAL A 125 16.13 20.45 -9.25
N GLN A 126 15.59 20.72 -10.43
CA GLN A 126 14.61 21.77 -10.64
C GLN A 126 13.28 21.19 -11.12
N MET A 127 12.23 21.49 -10.38
CA MET A 127 10.86 21.11 -10.73
C MET A 127 10.16 22.21 -11.54
N SER A 128 9.39 21.82 -12.55
CA SER A 128 8.50 22.73 -13.32
C SER A 128 7.29 21.95 -13.82
N ARG A 129 6.13 22.59 -14.04
CA ARG A 129 4.95 21.86 -14.53
C ARG A 129 5.08 21.46 -15.98
N TYR A 130 5.44 22.41 -16.84
CA TYR A 130 5.56 22.19 -18.28
C TYR A 130 6.84 22.83 -18.83
N ALA A 131 7.30 22.39 -20.00
CA ALA A 131 8.53 22.89 -20.61
C ALA A 131 8.48 24.40 -20.85
N GLU A 132 7.31 24.94 -21.19
CA GLU A 132 7.08 26.38 -21.42
C GLU A 132 7.28 27.20 -20.14
N THR A 133 6.99 26.59 -18.98
CA THR A 133 7.08 27.27 -17.69
C THR A 133 8.48 27.31 -17.12
N SER A 134 9.38 26.41 -17.55
CA SER A 134 10.76 26.36 -17.05
C SER A 134 11.64 27.48 -17.61
N SER A 135 12.29 28.25 -16.74
CA SER A 135 13.26 29.28 -17.16
C SER A 135 14.50 28.68 -17.84
N PHE A 136 14.89 27.46 -17.48
CA PHE A 136 16.09 26.80 -18.00
C PHE A 136 15.88 26.23 -19.41
N LEU A 137 14.63 26.01 -19.82
CA LEU A 137 14.24 25.54 -21.15
C LEU A 137 13.78 26.69 -22.09
N ARG A 138 13.75 27.94 -21.60
CA ARG A 138 13.37 29.13 -22.39
C ARG A 138 14.53 29.74 -23.17
N SER A 139 15.78 29.59 -22.70
CA SER A 139 16.99 30.08 -23.38
C SER A 139 17.19 29.40 -24.74
N SER A 140 17.79 30.10 -25.71
CA SER A 140 18.02 29.65 -27.10
C SER A 140 18.47 28.17 -27.22
N PRO A 141 18.06 27.47 -28.30
CA PRO A 141 18.33 26.04 -28.48
C PRO A 141 19.84 25.77 -28.41
N GLY A 142 20.27 24.97 -27.43
CA GLY A 142 21.65 24.48 -27.31
C GLY A 142 22.53 25.11 -26.22
N VAL A 143 22.06 26.09 -25.44
CA VAL A 143 22.86 26.75 -24.37
C VAL A 143 22.21 26.60 -22.98
N GLY A 144 21.36 25.59 -22.79
CA GLY A 144 20.70 25.33 -21.50
C GLY A 144 21.63 24.59 -20.55
N GLY A 145 21.97 25.18 -19.41
CA GLY A 145 22.82 24.59 -18.37
C GLY A 145 22.16 23.44 -17.58
N TRP A 146 21.57 22.47 -18.28
CA TRP A 146 20.96 21.25 -17.76
C TRP A 146 21.54 20.01 -18.46
N SER A 147 21.62 18.90 -17.73
CA SER A 147 22.20 17.62 -18.19
C SER A 147 21.17 16.49 -18.28
N LEU A 148 20.10 16.56 -17.48
CA LEU A 148 19.01 15.58 -17.49
C LEU A 148 17.66 16.30 -17.56
N LEU A 149 16.78 15.85 -18.46
CA LEU A 149 15.39 16.30 -18.55
C LEU A 149 14.47 15.09 -18.42
N LEU A 150 13.63 15.10 -17.40
CA LEU A 150 12.60 14.08 -17.18
C LEU A 150 11.23 14.67 -17.48
N CYS A 151 10.51 14.01 -18.37
CA CYS A 151 9.14 14.32 -18.75
C CYS A 151 8.23 13.22 -18.20
N LEU A 152 7.42 13.55 -17.19
CA LEU A 152 6.39 12.63 -16.68
C LEU A 152 5.22 12.58 -17.68
N SER A 153 4.39 11.54 -17.61
CA SER A 153 3.33 11.20 -18.60
C SER A 153 2.43 12.37 -19.01
N SER A 154 2.04 13.22 -18.05
CA SER A 154 1.19 14.40 -18.32
C SER A 154 1.92 15.62 -18.91
N SER A 155 3.24 15.54 -19.07
CA SER A 155 4.11 16.61 -19.60
C SER A 155 4.75 16.26 -20.95
N GLU A 156 4.69 15.01 -21.40
CA GLU A 156 5.39 14.50 -22.58
C GLU A 156 5.11 15.32 -23.85
N ARG A 157 3.85 15.70 -24.08
CA ARG A 157 3.46 16.52 -25.24
C ARG A 157 4.11 17.91 -25.21
N SER A 158 4.26 18.50 -24.03
CA SER A 158 4.96 19.78 -23.85
C SER A 158 6.45 19.61 -24.18
N CYS A 159 7.06 18.49 -23.76
CA CYS A 159 8.45 18.16 -24.11
C CYS A 159 8.65 17.99 -25.62
N LEU A 160 7.84 17.14 -26.26
CA LEU A 160 7.93 16.87 -27.71
C LEU A 160 7.73 18.14 -28.55
N ARG A 161 6.90 19.08 -28.08
CA ARG A 161 6.65 20.35 -28.76
C ARG A 161 7.79 21.34 -28.61
N ARG A 162 8.39 21.45 -27.41
CA ARG A 162 9.31 22.54 -27.08
C ARG A 162 10.78 22.18 -27.27
N ILE A 163 11.14 20.91 -27.08
CA ILE A 163 12.52 20.45 -27.13
C ILE A 163 12.89 20.03 -28.54
N SER A 164 14.01 20.54 -29.04
CA SER A 164 14.52 20.15 -30.35
C SER A 164 15.49 18.97 -30.21
N PHE A 165 14.97 17.75 -30.41
CA PHE A 165 15.74 16.51 -30.28
C PHE A 165 16.91 16.40 -31.28
N SER A 166 16.90 17.16 -32.37
CA SER A 166 18.00 17.22 -33.35
C SER A 166 19.17 18.14 -32.97
N HIS A 167 19.00 19.00 -31.95
CA HIS A 167 19.99 19.99 -31.52
C HIS A 167 20.47 19.76 -30.08
N LEU A 168 20.22 18.57 -29.54
CA LEU A 168 20.67 18.20 -28.19
C LEU A 168 22.19 18.09 -28.16
N GLN A 169 22.78 18.56 -27.06
CA GLN A 169 24.21 18.41 -26.82
C GLN A 169 24.53 16.96 -26.41
N HIS A 170 25.78 16.54 -26.65
CA HIS A 170 26.25 15.17 -26.37
C HIS A 170 26.11 14.73 -24.90
N TYR A 171 25.96 15.68 -23.96
CA TYR A 171 25.79 15.42 -22.52
C TYR A 171 24.32 15.50 -22.05
N GLN A 172 23.38 15.90 -22.91
CA GLN A 172 21.97 16.12 -22.55
C GLN A 172 21.15 14.84 -22.70
N MET A 173 20.59 14.37 -21.59
CA MET A 173 19.81 13.14 -21.50
C MET A 173 18.31 13.41 -21.33
N ILE A 174 17.45 12.64 -22.00
CA ILE A 174 15.99 12.77 -21.93
C ILE A 174 15.32 11.38 -21.87
N ASN A 175 14.27 11.22 -21.06
CA ASN A 175 13.49 9.97 -20.96
C ASN A 175 12.41 9.79 -22.06
N LEU A 176 12.61 10.38 -23.24
CA LEU A 176 11.67 10.29 -24.36
C LEU A 176 12.39 9.99 -25.68
N ILE A 177 11.86 9.04 -26.44
CA ILE A 177 12.31 8.75 -27.80
C ILE A 177 11.15 9.07 -28.77
N PRO A 178 11.18 10.20 -29.50
CA PRO A 178 10.08 10.60 -30.37
C PRO A 178 9.68 9.53 -31.40
N ALA A 179 10.66 8.81 -31.97
CA ALA A 179 10.42 7.74 -32.92
C ALA A 179 9.56 6.60 -32.36
N LEU A 180 9.73 6.25 -31.08
CA LEU A 180 8.95 5.19 -30.42
C LEU A 180 7.58 5.71 -29.99
N MET A 181 7.53 6.95 -29.49
CA MET A 181 6.27 7.64 -29.17
C MET A 181 5.34 7.72 -30.38
N GLU A 182 5.89 8.04 -31.56
CA GLU A 182 5.13 8.06 -32.81
C GLU A 182 4.75 6.64 -33.26
N ALA A 183 5.71 5.71 -33.33
CA ALA A 183 5.46 4.36 -33.83
C ALA A 183 4.35 3.63 -33.05
N PHE A 184 4.35 3.72 -31.72
CA PHE A 184 3.37 3.08 -30.84
C PHE A 184 2.17 3.96 -30.49
N SER A 185 1.98 5.09 -31.18
CA SER A 185 0.77 5.90 -31.04
C SER A 185 -0.45 5.21 -31.68
N ASP A 186 -1.63 5.49 -31.14
CA ASP A 186 -2.92 5.04 -31.70
C ASP A 186 -3.26 5.85 -32.95
N ALA A 187 -3.13 5.22 -34.12
CA ALA A 187 -3.54 5.78 -35.41
C ALA A 187 -5.07 5.70 -35.64
N GLY A 188 -5.81 5.14 -34.69
CA GLY A 188 -7.25 4.97 -34.69
C GLY A 188 -7.68 3.53 -34.37
N GLY A 189 -8.59 3.37 -33.40
CA GLY A 189 -9.18 2.07 -33.05
C GLY A 189 -8.20 1.05 -32.46
N GLY A 190 -7.03 1.51 -31.99
CA GLY A 190 -5.99 0.68 -31.40
C GLY A 190 -4.86 0.30 -32.37
N LEU A 191 -4.93 0.74 -33.63
CA LEU A 191 -3.92 0.41 -34.65
C LEU A 191 -2.62 1.17 -34.38
N CYS A 192 -1.49 0.46 -34.29
CA CYS A 192 -0.20 1.13 -34.14
C CYS A 192 0.18 1.91 -35.40
N HIS A 193 0.71 3.12 -35.24
CA HIS A 193 1.08 3.98 -36.36
C HIS A 193 2.04 3.33 -37.36
N PHE A 194 3.02 2.55 -36.92
CA PHE A 194 3.97 1.90 -37.85
C PHE A 194 3.29 0.87 -38.78
N TYR A 195 2.13 0.29 -38.41
CA TYR A 195 1.36 -0.62 -39.29
C TYR A 195 0.65 0.11 -40.44
N THR A 196 0.55 1.44 -40.40
CA THR A 196 -0.01 2.22 -41.52
C THR A 196 0.87 2.16 -42.77
N HIS A 197 2.14 1.75 -42.63
CA HIS A 197 3.07 1.56 -43.73
C HIS A 197 2.95 0.13 -44.29
N SER A 198 2.61 0.02 -45.58
CA SER A 198 2.11 -1.17 -46.29
C SER A 198 3.04 -2.41 -46.39
N HIS A 199 4.21 -2.40 -45.72
CA HIS A 199 5.26 -3.40 -45.87
C HIS A 199 5.41 -4.39 -44.70
N LEU A 200 4.62 -4.29 -43.63
CA LEU A 200 4.79 -5.08 -42.40
C LEU A 200 3.62 -6.03 -42.15
N LYS A 201 3.60 -7.21 -42.80
CA LYS A 201 2.48 -8.19 -42.69
C LYS A 201 2.71 -9.36 -41.73
N ASP A 202 3.94 -9.66 -41.33
CA ASP A 202 4.28 -10.85 -40.52
C ASP A 202 5.07 -10.48 -39.25
N LEU A 203 4.43 -9.75 -38.33
CA LEU A 203 5.00 -9.46 -37.01
C LEU A 203 4.34 -10.32 -35.93
N PRO A 204 5.07 -10.74 -34.87
CA PRO A 204 4.55 -11.53 -33.75
C PRO A 204 3.67 -10.69 -32.79
N MET A 205 2.78 -9.87 -33.35
CA MET A 205 1.96 -8.89 -32.66
C MET A 205 0.60 -8.73 -33.36
N ARG A 206 -0.46 -8.51 -32.59
CA ARG A 206 -1.76 -8.14 -33.16
C ARG A 206 -1.74 -6.69 -33.66
N PRO A 207 -2.22 -6.37 -34.88
CA PRO A 207 -2.16 -5.00 -35.41
C PRO A 207 -2.83 -3.94 -34.52
N TYR A 208 -3.94 -4.28 -33.87
CA TYR A 208 -4.71 -3.38 -33.00
C TYR A 208 -4.28 -3.51 -31.54
N SER A 209 -3.03 -3.13 -31.23
CA SER A 209 -2.43 -3.31 -29.91
C SER A 209 -1.85 -2.03 -29.30
N CYS A 210 -2.00 -0.87 -29.94
CA CYS A 210 -1.47 0.40 -29.44
C CYS A 210 -2.54 1.33 -28.91
N GLY A 211 -2.30 1.91 -27.73
CA GLY A 211 -3.19 2.91 -27.13
C GLY A 211 -4.36 2.34 -26.31
N PRO A 212 -5.09 3.22 -25.60
CA PRO A 212 -6.06 2.83 -24.57
C PRO A 212 -7.40 2.31 -25.12
N THR A 213 -7.62 2.44 -26.43
CA THR A 213 -8.85 2.02 -27.14
C THR A 213 -8.85 0.52 -27.47
N ASN A 214 -7.76 -0.20 -27.21
CA ASN A 214 -7.66 -1.64 -27.43
C ASN A 214 -8.70 -2.41 -26.59
N ARG A 215 -9.45 -3.32 -27.23
CA ARG A 215 -10.47 -4.14 -26.55
C ARG A 215 -9.78 -5.07 -25.55
N LYS A 216 -10.15 -4.96 -24.26
CA LYS A 216 -9.72 -5.91 -23.21
C LYS A 216 -10.02 -7.35 -23.65
N LEU A 217 -8.98 -8.09 -24.01
CA LEU A 217 -9.08 -9.51 -24.32
C LEU A 217 -9.30 -10.30 -23.01
N GLN A 218 -10.24 -11.24 -23.03
CA GLN A 218 -10.40 -12.22 -21.96
C GLN A 218 -9.40 -13.36 -22.16
N ILE A 219 -8.86 -13.91 -21.07
CA ILE A 219 -8.02 -15.12 -21.13
C ILE A 219 -8.95 -16.28 -21.56
N PRO A 220 -8.57 -17.12 -22.55
CA PRO A 220 -9.36 -18.30 -22.89
C PRO A 220 -9.58 -19.17 -21.64
N GLN A 221 -10.84 -19.43 -21.28
CA GLN A 221 -11.21 -20.08 -20.01
C GLN A 221 -11.10 -21.61 -20.04
N ASP A 222 -11.01 -22.24 -21.21
CA ASP A 222 -10.96 -23.70 -21.33
C ASP A 222 -9.71 -24.14 -22.12
N SER A 223 -8.73 -24.68 -21.43
CA SER A 223 -7.61 -25.42 -22.04
C SER A 223 -7.23 -26.60 -21.14
N PRO A 224 -7.58 -27.85 -21.53
CA PRO A 224 -7.28 -29.04 -20.75
C PRO A 224 -5.88 -29.58 -21.07
N SER A 225 -4.82 -28.81 -20.78
CA SER A 225 -3.42 -29.18 -21.08
C SER A 225 -2.43 -28.55 -20.07
N PRO A 226 -1.27 -29.17 -19.78
CA PRO A 226 -0.24 -28.64 -18.86
C PRO A 226 0.55 -27.44 -19.42
N ALA A 227 0.10 -26.82 -20.52
CA ALA A 227 0.82 -25.75 -21.19
C ALA A 227 0.54 -24.36 -20.58
N LEU A 228 1.57 -23.50 -20.51
CA LEU A 228 1.50 -22.16 -19.90
C LEU A 228 0.45 -21.28 -20.61
N VAL A 229 -0.61 -20.91 -19.88
CA VAL A 229 -1.59 -19.89 -20.28
C VAL A 229 -1.51 -18.72 -19.31
N ALA A 230 -0.84 -17.66 -19.74
CA ALA A 230 -0.58 -16.50 -18.90
C ALA A 230 -0.49 -15.22 -19.73
N ARG A 231 -1.04 -14.13 -19.19
CA ARG A 231 -0.82 -12.78 -19.69
C ARG A 231 0.18 -12.10 -18.77
N MET A 232 1.23 -11.50 -19.31
CA MET A 232 2.22 -10.80 -18.50
C MET A 232 2.52 -9.41 -19.05
N ASN A 233 2.61 -8.44 -18.15
CA ASN A 233 3.15 -7.12 -18.45
C ASN A 233 4.66 -7.16 -18.22
N VAL A 234 5.38 -6.79 -19.26
CA VAL A 234 6.83 -6.83 -19.37
C VAL A 234 7.33 -5.41 -19.59
N TYR A 235 8.29 -4.98 -18.77
CA TYR A 235 8.81 -3.61 -18.81
C TYR A 235 10.15 -3.59 -19.56
N VAL A 236 10.23 -2.75 -20.60
CA VAL A 236 11.35 -2.72 -21.53
C VAL A 236 11.91 -1.32 -21.61
N LEU A 237 13.19 -1.19 -21.31
CA LEU A 237 13.93 0.06 -21.41
C LEU A 237 14.72 0.09 -22.72
N VAL A 238 14.37 1.01 -23.61
CA VAL A 238 15.13 1.28 -24.83
C VAL A 238 16.09 2.43 -24.56
N THR A 239 17.38 2.24 -24.82
CA THR A 239 18.43 3.24 -24.52
C THR A 239 19.07 3.80 -25.77
N SER A 240 18.88 3.15 -26.92
CA SER A 240 19.27 3.64 -28.24
C SER A 240 18.40 2.99 -29.31
N THR A 241 18.10 3.73 -30.38
CA THR A 241 17.38 3.22 -31.55
C THR A 241 18.31 2.95 -32.74
N ARG A 242 19.51 3.53 -32.78
CA ARG A 242 20.45 3.41 -33.90
C ARG A 242 21.92 3.42 -33.43
N PRO A 243 22.55 2.24 -33.32
CA PRO A 243 21.94 0.89 -33.35
C PRO A 243 21.00 0.62 -32.15
N LEU A 244 20.03 -0.28 -32.31
CA LEU A 244 19.06 -0.61 -31.26
C LEU A 244 19.75 -1.24 -30.05
N ALA A 245 19.53 -0.68 -28.87
CA ALA A 245 19.91 -1.25 -27.59
C ALA A 245 18.71 -1.20 -26.64
N SER A 246 18.29 -2.37 -26.14
CA SER A 246 17.12 -2.48 -25.27
C SER A 246 17.32 -3.53 -24.19
N PHE A 247 16.69 -3.30 -23.04
CA PHE A 247 16.83 -4.10 -21.84
C PHE A 247 15.47 -4.43 -21.23
N LEU A 248 15.38 -5.60 -20.63
CA LEU A 248 14.21 -6.21 -20.03
C LEU A 248 14.32 -6.11 -18.52
N HIS A 249 13.33 -5.51 -17.85
CA HIS A 249 13.28 -5.51 -16.39
C HIS A 249 13.00 -6.93 -15.86
N ASP A 250 13.59 -7.29 -14.72
CA ASP A 250 13.45 -8.63 -14.13
C ASP A 250 12.07 -8.87 -13.51
N VAL A 251 11.46 -7.84 -12.89
CA VAL A 251 10.08 -7.86 -12.40
C VAL A 251 9.08 -7.78 -13.56
N VAL A 252 8.09 -8.67 -13.52
CA VAL A 252 6.93 -8.70 -14.40
C VAL A 252 5.65 -8.82 -13.58
N VAL A 253 4.52 -8.42 -14.15
CA VAL A 253 3.21 -8.63 -13.53
C VAL A 253 2.40 -9.63 -14.35
N VAL A 254 2.07 -10.77 -13.74
CA VAL A 254 1.46 -11.91 -14.43
C VAL A 254 0.02 -12.13 -13.99
N LEU A 255 -0.85 -12.48 -14.94
CA LEU A 255 -2.19 -12.99 -14.74
C LEU A 255 -2.26 -14.38 -15.35
N THR A 256 -2.76 -15.34 -14.58
CA THR A 256 -2.97 -16.72 -15.03
C THR A 256 -4.46 -17.03 -15.08
N ASN A 257 -4.82 -18.21 -15.61
CA ASN A 257 -6.18 -18.72 -15.53
C ASN A 257 -6.64 -18.98 -14.07
N GLN A 258 -5.71 -19.25 -13.16
CA GLN A 258 -5.99 -19.50 -11.74
C GLN A 258 -6.06 -18.21 -10.92
N GLU A 259 -5.24 -17.20 -11.26
CA GLU A 259 -5.18 -15.92 -10.55
C GLU A 259 -5.74 -14.77 -11.43
N LEU A 260 -6.99 -14.38 -11.15
CA LEU A 260 -7.67 -13.28 -11.87
C LEU A 260 -7.11 -11.88 -11.56
N ARG A 261 -6.24 -11.75 -10.56
CA ARG A 261 -5.55 -10.50 -10.21
C ARG A 261 -4.07 -10.62 -10.55
N GLY A 262 -3.47 -9.52 -11.02
CA GLY A 262 -2.06 -9.50 -11.36
C GLY A 262 -1.19 -9.75 -10.14
N ARG A 263 -0.13 -10.55 -10.33
CA ARG A 263 0.87 -10.87 -9.33
C ARG A 263 2.26 -10.40 -9.80
N PRO A 264 2.95 -9.53 -9.05
CA PRO A 264 4.33 -9.19 -9.32
C PRO A 264 5.25 -10.37 -9.01
N THR A 265 6.19 -10.66 -9.90
CA THR A 265 7.18 -11.74 -9.72
C THR A 265 8.41 -11.49 -10.59
N LYS A 266 9.52 -12.16 -10.29
CA LYS A 266 10.69 -12.18 -11.16
C LYS A 266 10.43 -13.09 -12.35
N LEU A 267 10.66 -12.59 -13.57
CA LEU A 267 10.38 -13.28 -14.83
C LEU A 267 11.04 -14.66 -14.89
N ARG A 268 12.33 -14.75 -14.54
CA ARG A 268 13.06 -16.02 -14.54
C ARG A 268 12.47 -17.01 -13.55
N THR A 269 12.20 -16.57 -12.33
CA THR A 269 11.60 -17.41 -11.28
C THR A 269 10.24 -17.93 -11.72
N PHE A 270 9.38 -17.07 -12.26
CA PHE A 270 8.08 -17.45 -12.78
C PHE A 270 8.17 -18.48 -13.92
N LEU A 271 9.02 -18.23 -14.91
CA LEU A 271 9.20 -19.17 -16.03
C LEU A 271 9.77 -20.51 -15.54
N LEU A 272 10.70 -20.50 -14.59
CA LEU A 272 11.25 -21.73 -13.99
C LEU A 272 10.18 -22.51 -13.21
N GLU A 273 9.36 -21.83 -12.41
CA GLU A 273 8.27 -22.45 -11.63
C GLU A 273 7.20 -23.07 -12.54
N GLN A 274 6.88 -22.44 -13.68
CA GLN A 274 5.80 -22.88 -14.56
C GLN A 274 6.23 -23.88 -15.64
N LEU A 275 7.47 -23.76 -16.16
CA LEU A 275 7.95 -24.53 -17.33
C LEU A 275 9.14 -25.44 -17.03
N GLY A 276 9.77 -25.33 -15.86
CA GLY A 276 11.01 -26.05 -15.53
C GLY A 276 12.27 -25.51 -16.24
N PRO A 277 13.46 -26.07 -15.97
CA PRO A 277 14.74 -25.45 -16.33
C PRO A 277 15.01 -25.30 -17.83
N ALA A 278 14.69 -26.33 -18.62
CA ALA A 278 14.98 -26.36 -20.06
C ALA A 278 14.06 -25.41 -20.85
N ASP A 279 12.75 -25.53 -20.64
CA ASP A 279 11.76 -24.72 -21.36
C ASP A 279 11.73 -23.27 -20.88
N SER A 280 12.10 -22.98 -19.62
CA SER A 280 12.20 -21.61 -19.09
C SER A 280 13.25 -20.77 -19.84
N HIS A 281 14.43 -21.34 -20.12
CA HIS A 281 15.47 -20.65 -20.91
C HIS A 281 14.99 -20.37 -22.34
N GLN A 282 14.31 -21.34 -22.95
CA GLN A 282 13.77 -21.19 -24.30
C GLN A 282 12.65 -20.13 -24.35
N ALA A 283 11.72 -20.15 -23.39
CA ALA A 283 10.63 -19.18 -23.29
C ALA A 283 11.16 -17.75 -23.08
N LEU A 284 12.16 -17.56 -22.21
CA LEU A 284 12.83 -16.25 -22.06
C LEU A 284 13.46 -15.79 -23.37
N GLY A 285 14.10 -16.71 -24.10
CA GLY A 285 14.65 -16.45 -25.44
C GLY A 285 13.57 -16.00 -26.44
N GLN A 286 12.39 -16.63 -26.43
CA GLN A 286 11.27 -16.24 -27.28
C GLN A 286 10.70 -14.87 -26.93
N ILE A 287 10.54 -14.55 -25.64
CA ILE A 287 10.10 -13.21 -25.19
C ILE A 287 11.05 -12.13 -25.75
N LYS A 288 12.36 -12.31 -25.58
CA LYS A 288 13.36 -11.36 -26.09
C LYS A 288 13.31 -11.24 -27.61
N LYS A 289 13.18 -12.36 -28.31
CA LYS A 289 13.12 -12.40 -29.78
C LYS A 289 11.90 -11.61 -30.30
N VAL A 290 10.71 -11.94 -29.81
CA VAL A 290 9.44 -11.35 -30.25
C VAL A 290 9.39 -9.84 -29.99
N ILE A 291 9.85 -9.38 -28.81
CA ILE A 291 9.94 -7.95 -28.52
C ILE A 291 11.02 -7.27 -29.37
N GLY A 292 12.19 -7.90 -29.53
CA GLY A 292 13.30 -7.36 -30.32
C GLY A 292 12.99 -7.19 -31.80
N GLU A 293 12.27 -8.16 -32.41
CA GLU A 293 11.79 -8.08 -33.80
C GLU A 293 10.80 -6.93 -33.99
N LEU A 294 9.87 -6.77 -33.04
CA LEU A 294 8.90 -5.68 -33.07
C LEU A 294 9.55 -4.30 -32.92
N LEU A 295 10.50 -4.14 -32.00
CA LEU A 295 11.22 -2.88 -31.82
C LEU A 295 12.01 -2.48 -33.09
N GLN A 296 12.67 -3.44 -33.75
CA GLN A 296 13.36 -3.19 -35.01
C GLN A 296 12.39 -2.72 -36.10
N ALA A 297 11.23 -3.39 -36.23
CA ALA A 297 10.19 -3.01 -37.19
C ALA A 297 9.68 -1.58 -36.92
N ALA A 298 9.32 -1.26 -35.68
CA ALA A 298 8.86 0.07 -35.28
C ALA A 298 9.88 1.16 -35.64
N ILE A 299 11.17 0.96 -35.32
CA ILE A 299 12.23 1.96 -35.57
C ILE A 299 12.52 2.12 -37.06
N SER A 300 12.43 1.05 -37.85
CA SER A 300 12.70 1.11 -39.30
C SER A 300 11.77 2.05 -40.08
N THR A 301 10.57 2.30 -39.55
CA THR A 301 9.57 3.19 -40.15
C THR A 301 9.73 4.66 -39.78
N SER A 302 10.64 4.99 -38.85
CA SER A 302 10.83 6.36 -38.34
C SER A 302 11.69 7.24 -39.24
N ASP A 303 11.38 8.55 -39.31
CA ASP A 303 12.17 9.53 -40.09
C ASP A 303 13.64 9.55 -39.60
N ARG A 304 14.57 9.68 -40.55
CA ARG A 304 16.01 9.62 -40.25
C ARG A 304 16.56 10.88 -39.57
N LYS A 305 15.76 11.94 -39.46
CA LYS A 305 16.19 13.30 -39.11
C LYS A 305 16.29 13.62 -37.62
N GLN A 306 15.80 12.76 -36.72
CA GLN A 306 15.86 13.00 -35.27
C GLN A 306 16.90 12.08 -34.62
N ARG A 307 18.12 12.58 -34.43
CA ARG A 307 19.20 11.87 -33.71
C ARG A 307 19.26 12.37 -32.27
N CYS A 308 18.87 11.53 -31.32
CA CYS A 308 19.13 11.75 -29.90
C CYS A 308 19.96 10.59 -29.35
N VAL A 309 21.21 10.87 -28.97
CA VAL A 309 22.19 9.87 -28.55
C VAL A 309 21.97 9.43 -27.10
N LEU A 310 21.55 10.34 -26.22
CA LEU A 310 21.26 10.07 -24.82
C LEU A 310 19.75 10.09 -24.52
N CYS A 311 18.91 9.64 -25.46
CA CYS A 311 17.50 9.43 -25.17
C CYS A 311 17.24 7.99 -24.76
N TYR A 312 16.44 7.80 -23.72
CA TYR A 312 15.95 6.49 -23.32
C TYR A 312 14.44 6.54 -23.15
N GLN A 313 13.77 5.40 -23.22
CA GLN A 313 12.34 5.32 -22.98
C GLN A 313 11.97 3.97 -22.38
N LEU A 314 11.12 4.00 -21.37
CA LEU A 314 10.55 2.82 -20.74
C LEU A 314 9.18 2.54 -21.37
N LEU A 315 8.95 1.29 -21.76
CA LEU A 315 7.75 0.83 -22.45
C LEU A 315 7.14 -0.37 -21.71
N THR A 316 5.82 -0.53 -21.82
CA THR A 316 5.13 -1.73 -21.32
C THR A 316 4.68 -2.59 -22.49
N PHE A 317 5.13 -3.84 -22.53
CA PHE A 317 4.67 -4.86 -23.46
C PHE A 317 3.79 -5.85 -22.72
N THR A 318 2.55 -6.03 -23.18
CA THR A 318 1.69 -7.11 -22.70
C THR A 318 1.83 -8.29 -23.64
N VAL A 319 2.39 -9.39 -23.13
CA VAL A 319 2.58 -10.63 -23.88
C VAL A 319 1.66 -11.73 -23.37
N LEU A 320 1.16 -12.55 -24.30
CA LEU A 320 0.23 -13.63 -24.03
C LEU A 320 0.86 -14.97 -24.39
N PHE A 321 0.92 -15.86 -23.41
CA PHE A 321 1.15 -17.29 -23.59
C PHE A 321 -0.20 -17.98 -23.72
N SER A 322 -0.42 -18.71 -24.81
CA SER A 322 -1.66 -19.44 -25.11
C SER A 322 -1.43 -20.95 -25.18
N GLY A 323 -0.56 -21.48 -24.32
CA GLY A 323 -0.16 -22.89 -24.33
C GLY A 323 1.04 -23.21 -25.25
N SER A 324 1.75 -22.20 -25.75
CA SER A 324 3.01 -22.32 -26.50
C SER A 324 4.12 -21.58 -25.76
N ILE A 325 5.37 -22.02 -25.90
CA ILE A 325 6.55 -21.30 -25.39
C ILE A 325 6.87 -20.00 -26.16
N THR A 326 6.27 -19.82 -27.33
CA THR A 326 6.38 -18.58 -28.12
C THR A 326 5.19 -17.68 -27.82
N PRO A 327 5.41 -16.50 -27.21
CA PRO A 327 4.33 -15.60 -26.86
C PRO A 327 3.90 -14.70 -28.03
N GLU A 328 2.69 -14.17 -27.94
CA GLU A 328 2.15 -13.14 -28.85
C GLU A 328 2.05 -11.78 -28.13
N ILE A 329 2.42 -10.68 -28.80
CA ILE A 329 2.24 -9.33 -28.26
C ILE A 329 0.81 -8.85 -28.52
N ILE A 330 0.09 -8.50 -27.45
CA ILE A 330 -1.32 -8.10 -27.51
C ILE A 330 -1.58 -6.65 -27.12
N GLN A 331 -0.61 -5.98 -26.48
CA GLN A 331 -0.67 -4.56 -26.17
C GLN A 331 0.73 -3.97 -25.99
N VAL A 332 0.94 -2.74 -26.47
CA VAL A 332 2.14 -1.95 -26.21
C VAL A 332 1.72 -0.56 -25.74
N ASP A 333 2.25 -0.13 -24.60
CA ASP A 333 2.02 1.20 -24.04
C ASP A 333 3.36 1.94 -23.90
N THR A 334 3.35 3.23 -24.23
CA THR A 334 4.50 4.13 -24.02
C THR A 334 4.69 4.55 -22.57
N ASP A 335 3.74 4.17 -21.71
CA ASP A 335 3.66 4.47 -20.30
C ASP A 335 3.76 3.18 -19.48
N LEU A 336 4.08 3.28 -18.19
CA LEU A 336 4.09 2.11 -17.29
C LEU A 336 2.66 1.69 -16.93
N THR A 337 2.20 0.57 -17.50
CA THR A 337 0.85 0.03 -17.25
C THR A 337 0.87 -1.24 -16.39
N PHE A 338 -0.12 -1.34 -15.50
CA PHE A 338 -0.27 -2.45 -14.58
C PHE A 338 -1.70 -2.98 -14.64
N PRO A 339 -1.89 -4.32 -14.67
CA PRO A 339 -3.21 -4.89 -14.53
C PRO A 339 -3.78 -4.63 -13.12
N ALA A 340 -5.01 -5.07 -12.85
CA ALA A 340 -5.60 -4.97 -11.53
C ALA A 340 -4.83 -5.87 -10.54
N LEU A 341 -4.07 -5.25 -9.63
CA LEU A 341 -3.35 -5.94 -8.56
C LEU A 341 -4.26 -6.19 -7.36
N LYS A 342 -3.81 -7.03 -6.42
CA LYS A 342 -4.56 -7.35 -5.20
C LYS A 342 -4.66 -6.16 -4.27
N ASP A 343 -3.55 -5.46 -4.03
CA ASP A 343 -3.45 -4.24 -3.24
C ASP A 343 -3.18 -3.04 -4.18
N PRO A 344 -3.94 -1.93 -4.12
CA PRO A 344 -3.60 -0.71 -4.87
C PRO A 344 -2.19 -0.18 -4.57
N PHE A 345 -1.67 -0.35 -3.36
CA PHE A 345 -0.32 0.12 -3.02
C PHE A 345 0.78 -0.67 -3.74
N ASP A 346 0.57 -1.96 -4.04
CA ASP A 346 1.56 -2.75 -4.77
C ASP A 346 1.86 -2.11 -6.13
N ARG A 347 0.85 -1.54 -6.79
CA ARG A 347 1.02 -0.87 -8.09
C ARG A 347 2.01 0.28 -7.98
N GLN A 348 1.82 1.10 -6.95
CA GLN A 348 2.63 2.29 -6.70
C GLN A 348 4.06 1.89 -6.34
N ILE A 349 4.22 0.93 -5.44
CA ILE A 349 5.51 0.40 -5.01
C ILE A 349 6.31 -0.18 -6.19
N ILE A 350 5.69 -1.03 -7.02
CA ILE A 350 6.38 -1.64 -8.16
C ILE A 350 6.75 -0.57 -9.20
N ARG A 351 5.85 0.38 -9.45
CA ARG A 351 6.12 1.50 -10.37
C ARG A 351 7.35 2.27 -9.90
N GLU A 352 7.38 2.67 -8.64
CA GLU A 352 8.51 3.40 -8.05
C GLU A 352 9.80 2.58 -8.07
N GLN A 353 9.72 1.27 -7.83
CA GLN A 353 10.86 0.37 -7.98
C GLN A 353 11.46 0.41 -9.38
N ILE A 354 10.63 0.21 -10.42
CA ILE A 354 11.10 0.20 -11.81
C ILE A 354 11.68 1.57 -12.20
N LEU A 355 11.07 2.67 -11.73
CA LEU A 355 11.56 4.02 -12.01
C LEU A 355 12.91 4.30 -11.34
N GLU A 356 13.09 3.91 -10.08
CA GLU A 356 14.36 4.01 -9.36
C GLU A 356 15.45 3.17 -10.04
N ASP A 357 15.14 1.90 -10.37
CA ASP A 357 16.05 1.01 -11.10
C ASP A 357 16.43 1.60 -12.46
N THR A 358 15.49 2.26 -13.16
CA THR A 358 15.75 2.92 -14.44
C THR A 358 16.73 4.08 -14.30
N LEU A 359 16.59 4.91 -13.26
CA LEU A 359 17.53 6.01 -13.00
C LEU A 359 18.92 5.48 -12.68
N HIS A 360 19.04 4.49 -11.79
CA HIS A 360 20.33 3.88 -11.46
C HIS A 360 20.99 3.20 -12.67
N PHE A 361 20.20 2.63 -13.57
CA PHE A 361 20.71 1.99 -14.78
C PHE A 361 21.11 2.97 -15.89
N THR A 362 20.41 4.10 -16.02
CA THR A 362 20.63 5.05 -17.12
C THR A 362 21.56 6.20 -16.74
N VAL A 363 21.49 6.68 -15.51
CA VAL A 363 22.23 7.83 -14.99
C VAL A 363 23.46 7.32 -14.22
N THR A 364 24.46 6.85 -14.95
CA THR A 364 25.76 6.47 -14.37
C THR A 364 26.73 7.66 -14.38
N SER A 365 27.66 7.68 -13.41
CA SER A 365 28.70 8.73 -13.32
C SER A 365 29.71 8.63 -14.46
N ASP A 366 30.11 9.82 -14.93
CA ASP A 366 31.20 10.18 -15.83
C ASP A 366 31.26 9.57 -17.23
N THR A 367 30.76 10.35 -18.19
CA THR A 367 31.39 10.53 -19.51
C THR A 367 31.15 11.98 -19.97
N GLU A 368 31.70 12.96 -19.24
CA GLU A 368 31.66 14.35 -19.72
C GLU A 368 32.67 14.55 -20.86
N GLY A 369 32.14 14.68 -22.08
CA GLY A 369 32.32 15.85 -22.95
C GLY A 369 33.72 16.41 -23.19
N ARG A 370 34.80 15.63 -23.15
CA ARG A 370 36.01 15.98 -23.92
C ARG A 370 35.78 15.63 -25.39
N ARG A 371 36.42 16.36 -26.31
CA ARG A 371 36.54 15.91 -27.72
C ARG A 371 37.09 14.49 -27.69
N LEU A 372 36.25 13.53 -28.04
CA LEU A 372 36.54 12.11 -27.89
C LEU A 372 37.31 11.55 -29.10
N GLY A 373 37.63 12.41 -30.08
CA GLY A 373 38.29 12.01 -31.33
C GLY A 373 39.54 12.81 -31.69
N GLY A 374 40.67 12.12 -31.69
CA GLY A 374 41.64 12.14 -32.79
C GLY A 374 41.90 10.68 -33.18
N CYS A 375 41.81 10.31 -34.47
CA CYS A 375 42.20 8.96 -34.90
C CYS A 375 43.72 8.83 -34.75
N THR A 376 44.19 8.34 -33.60
CA THR A 376 45.58 7.92 -33.38
C THR A 376 45.61 6.47 -32.94
N ASP A 377 46.04 5.63 -33.88
CA ASP A 377 46.53 4.26 -33.73
C ASP A 377 45.73 3.29 -32.86
N MET A 378 44.50 2.96 -33.29
CA MET A 378 43.89 1.67 -32.96
C MET A 378 43.31 1.04 -34.24
N ASN A 379 43.91 -0.06 -34.68
CA ASN A 379 43.47 -1.01 -35.71
C ASN A 379 42.19 -0.60 -36.47
N HIS A 380 42.38 0.23 -37.50
CA HIS A 380 41.50 0.44 -38.65
C HIS A 380 40.03 0.88 -38.44
N VAL A 381 39.53 1.26 -37.25
CA VAL A 381 38.12 1.75 -37.08
C VAL A 381 38.08 3.18 -36.54
N CYS A 382 37.74 4.16 -37.39
CA CYS A 382 37.45 5.53 -36.95
C CYS A 382 35.96 5.66 -36.58
N LEU A 383 35.68 5.90 -35.29
CA LEU A 383 34.34 6.14 -34.73
C LEU A 383 34.08 7.64 -34.57
N SER A 384 32.84 8.08 -34.76
CA SER A 384 32.41 9.43 -34.34
C SER A 384 32.24 9.52 -32.82
N ASP A 385 32.27 10.75 -32.29
CA ASP A 385 32.08 11.01 -30.85
C ASP A 385 30.76 10.39 -30.33
N ASP A 386 29.68 10.47 -31.11
CA ASP A 386 28.37 9.88 -30.80
C ASP A 386 28.43 8.34 -30.71
N GLU A 387 29.13 7.71 -31.66
CA GLU A 387 29.23 6.25 -31.74
C GLU A 387 30.10 5.70 -30.61
N LEU A 388 31.19 6.39 -30.28
CA LEU A 388 32.05 6.04 -29.16
C LEU A 388 31.32 6.19 -27.82
N LEU A 389 30.56 7.27 -27.63
CA LEU A 389 29.74 7.47 -26.44
C LEU A 389 28.69 6.37 -26.26
N LEU A 390 28.05 5.96 -27.35
CA LEU A 390 27.07 4.87 -27.35
C LEU A 390 27.69 3.53 -26.95
N LEU A 391 28.88 3.21 -27.47
CA LEU A 391 29.61 1.99 -27.12
C LEU A 391 30.04 1.96 -25.66
N LEU A 392 30.61 3.06 -25.15
CA LEU A 392 31.02 3.19 -23.74
C LEU A 392 29.82 2.97 -22.80
N ARG A 393 28.69 3.59 -23.10
CA ARG A 393 27.48 3.47 -22.30
C ARG A 393 26.91 2.05 -22.31
N PHE A 394 26.84 1.44 -23.49
CA PHE A 394 26.34 0.06 -23.62
C PHE A 394 27.22 -0.94 -22.87
N GLN A 395 28.54 -0.81 -22.95
CA GLN A 395 29.47 -1.62 -22.17
C GLN A 395 29.23 -1.45 -20.67
N GLN A 396 29.13 -0.21 -20.18
CA GLN A 396 28.87 0.05 -18.77
C GLN A 396 27.55 -0.57 -18.29
N GLN A 397 26.50 -0.48 -19.10
CA GLN A 397 25.17 -1.04 -18.81
C GLN A 397 25.14 -2.57 -18.73
N ILE A 398 25.96 -3.27 -19.52
CA ILE A 398 26.05 -4.74 -19.49
C ILE A 398 27.00 -5.22 -18.40
N LYS A 399 28.07 -4.46 -18.14
CA LYS A 399 29.10 -4.79 -17.15
C LYS A 399 28.55 -4.73 -15.72
N ASN A 400 27.71 -3.74 -15.42
CA ASN A 400 27.21 -3.52 -14.07
C ASN A 400 25.97 -4.40 -13.77
N PRO A 401 25.95 -5.13 -12.63
CA PRO A 401 24.75 -5.82 -12.19
C PRO A 401 23.58 -4.85 -12.02
N SER A 402 22.41 -5.21 -12.55
CA SER A 402 21.19 -4.41 -12.42
C SER A 402 19.93 -5.28 -12.53
N ALA A 403 18.77 -4.69 -12.25
CA ALA A 403 17.46 -5.30 -12.48
C ALA A 403 17.13 -5.45 -13.98
N PHE A 404 17.92 -4.85 -14.87
CA PHE A 404 17.74 -4.90 -16.31
C PHE A 404 18.65 -5.94 -16.96
N GLN A 405 18.05 -6.84 -17.75
CA GLN A 405 18.76 -7.81 -18.57
C GLN A 405 18.77 -7.38 -20.03
N LEU A 406 19.89 -7.56 -20.74
CA LEU A 406 19.96 -7.31 -22.18
C LEU A 406 18.85 -8.07 -22.95
N LEU A 407 18.04 -7.33 -23.71
CA LEU A 407 17.00 -7.84 -24.60
C LEU A 407 17.50 -7.90 -26.04
N TYR A 408 18.10 -6.82 -26.51
CA TYR A 408 18.67 -6.68 -27.86
C TYR A 408 19.88 -5.72 -27.84
N PRO A 409 20.96 -5.96 -28.62
CA PRO A 409 21.18 -7.10 -29.52
C PRO A 409 21.35 -8.44 -28.79
N SER A 410 21.01 -9.53 -29.46
CA SER A 410 21.16 -10.90 -28.92
C SER A 410 22.32 -11.62 -29.59
N CYS A 411 23.08 -12.43 -28.86
CA CYS A 411 24.15 -13.23 -29.45
C CYS A 411 23.68 -14.30 -30.43
N SER A 412 22.42 -14.70 -30.33
CA SER A 412 21.79 -15.60 -31.29
C SER A 412 21.39 -14.90 -32.60
N SER A 413 21.50 -13.57 -32.70
CA SER A 413 20.96 -12.79 -33.83
C SER A 413 21.87 -12.71 -35.07
N SER A 414 23.08 -13.29 -35.04
CA SER A 414 23.89 -13.42 -36.26
C SER A 414 24.96 -14.51 -36.12
N SER A 415 24.98 -15.45 -37.07
CA SER A 415 26.24 -16.08 -37.48
C SER A 415 27.12 -14.94 -38.02
N PRO A 416 28.37 -14.78 -37.57
CA PRO A 416 29.27 -13.82 -38.21
C PRO A 416 29.40 -14.26 -39.66
N SER A 417 28.83 -13.49 -40.59
CA SER A 417 29.03 -13.69 -42.02
C SER A 417 30.52 -13.52 -42.27
N SER A 418 31.20 -14.64 -42.48
CA SER A 418 32.61 -14.78 -42.84
C SER A 418 32.89 -14.31 -44.28
N SER A 419 32.26 -13.22 -44.70
CA SER A 419 32.40 -12.67 -46.05
C SER A 419 31.95 -11.21 -46.13
N SER A 420 32.69 -10.30 -45.48
CA SER A 420 32.87 -8.97 -46.05
C SER A 420 34.20 -8.40 -45.58
N SER A 421 35.03 -8.03 -46.54
CA SER A 421 36.33 -7.35 -46.39
C SER A 421 36.18 -5.87 -45.97
N GLY A 422 35.14 -5.54 -45.20
CA GLY A 422 34.82 -4.18 -44.74
C GLY A 422 35.11 -3.96 -43.26
N LEU A 423 35.26 -2.69 -42.86
CA LEU A 423 35.37 -2.30 -41.44
C LEU A 423 34.09 -2.71 -40.67
N PRO A 424 34.21 -3.18 -39.41
CA PRO A 424 33.05 -3.51 -38.58
C PRO A 424 32.20 -2.26 -38.29
N THR A 425 30.88 -2.39 -38.41
CA THR A 425 29.94 -1.31 -38.06
C THR A 425 29.72 -1.24 -36.55
N VAL A 426 29.19 -0.12 -36.04
CA VAL A 426 28.86 0.04 -34.60
C VAL A 426 27.86 -1.03 -34.13
N SER A 427 26.93 -1.45 -34.99
CA SER A 427 26.01 -2.54 -34.70
C SER A 427 26.75 -3.88 -34.49
N ASP A 428 27.77 -4.16 -35.31
CA ASP A 428 28.60 -5.36 -35.17
C ASP A 428 29.41 -5.32 -33.87
N LEU A 429 29.91 -4.15 -33.49
CA LEU A 429 30.63 -3.96 -32.23
C LEU A 429 29.73 -4.21 -31.01
N LEU A 430 28.48 -3.74 -31.00
CA LEU A 430 27.53 -4.05 -29.93
C LEU A 430 27.25 -5.54 -29.80
N VAL A 431 27.06 -6.25 -30.92
CA VAL A 431 26.86 -7.71 -30.91
C VAL A 431 28.09 -8.40 -30.32
N ARG A 432 29.30 -8.04 -30.76
CA ARG A 432 30.55 -8.60 -30.22
C ARG A 432 30.65 -8.40 -28.70
N ILE A 433 30.42 -7.18 -28.21
CA ILE A 433 30.44 -6.84 -26.78
C ILE A 433 29.39 -7.67 -26.01
N SER A 434 28.16 -7.78 -26.54
CA SER A 434 27.12 -8.58 -25.89
C SER A 434 27.54 -10.05 -25.73
N CYS A 435 28.20 -10.63 -26.73
CA CYS A 435 28.62 -12.04 -26.70
C CYS A 435 29.83 -12.29 -25.83
N TYR A 436 30.72 -11.32 -25.73
CA TYR A 436 31.80 -11.37 -24.76
C TYR A 436 31.26 -11.53 -23.33
N TYR A 437 30.33 -10.67 -22.91
CA TYR A 437 29.76 -10.72 -21.56
C TYR A 437 28.83 -11.92 -21.33
N GLU A 438 28.04 -12.35 -22.32
CA GLU A 438 27.22 -13.57 -22.20
C GLU A 438 28.10 -14.83 -22.06
N LEU A 439 29.19 -14.95 -22.82
CA LEU A 439 30.12 -16.08 -22.74
C LEU A 439 30.88 -16.11 -21.41
N GLN A 440 31.33 -14.95 -20.91
CA GLN A 440 31.97 -14.85 -19.59
C GLN A 440 31.05 -15.32 -18.46
N ARG A 441 29.77 -14.93 -18.50
CA ARG A 441 28.78 -15.37 -17.51
C ARG A 441 28.60 -16.88 -17.55
N ASN A 442 28.50 -17.46 -18.76
CA ASN A 442 28.34 -18.90 -18.95
C ASN A 442 29.60 -19.71 -18.58
N SER A 443 30.81 -19.15 -18.73
CA SER A 443 32.05 -19.82 -18.30
C SER A 443 32.20 -19.83 -16.77
N SER A 444 31.79 -18.76 -16.10
CA SER A 444 31.76 -18.69 -14.63
C SER A 444 30.85 -19.77 -14.02
N TYR A 445 29.69 -20.05 -14.64
CA TYR A 445 28.80 -21.13 -14.20
C TYR A 445 29.36 -22.55 -14.41
N ARG A 446 30.37 -22.75 -15.26
CA ARG A 446 30.97 -24.08 -15.53
C ARG A 446 32.14 -24.42 -14.62
N THR A 447 32.75 -23.44 -13.96
CA THR A 447 33.88 -23.65 -13.02
C THR A 447 33.43 -23.91 -11.58
N ASP A 448 32.16 -23.70 -11.26
CA ASP A 448 31.59 -23.94 -9.92
C ASP A 448 30.93 -25.33 -9.75
N GLU A 449 31.07 -26.26 -10.71
CA GLU A 449 30.58 -27.64 -10.54
C GLU A 449 31.51 -28.56 -9.73
N ASP A 450 32.73 -28.11 -9.37
CA ASP A 450 33.69 -28.89 -8.56
C ASP A 450 33.83 -28.41 -7.10
N HIS A 451 33.04 -27.42 -6.66
CA HIS A 451 32.92 -27.05 -5.25
C HIS A 451 31.46 -26.91 -4.86
N GLU A 452 31.02 -27.69 -3.85
CA GLU A 452 29.72 -27.48 -3.20
C GLU A 452 29.55 -25.98 -2.88
N PRO A 453 28.54 -25.30 -3.45
CA PRO A 453 28.33 -23.89 -3.16
C PRO A 453 27.77 -23.80 -1.75
N THR A 454 28.56 -23.23 -0.85
CA THR A 454 28.07 -22.80 0.45
C THR A 454 27.04 -21.71 0.19
N ASN A 455 25.80 -21.94 0.60
CA ASN A 455 24.67 -21.02 0.49
C ASN A 455 25.02 -19.64 1.09
N GLN A 456 25.45 -18.67 0.27
CA GLN A 456 25.47 -17.28 0.74
C GLN A 456 25.33 -16.16 -0.30
N ASP A 457 25.54 -16.36 -1.61
CA ASP A 457 25.60 -15.21 -2.55
C ASP A 457 24.52 -15.15 -3.65
N ALA A 458 23.36 -15.80 -3.47
CA ALA A 458 22.26 -15.72 -4.43
C ALA A 458 20.88 -15.52 -3.77
N LEU A 459 20.79 -14.58 -2.83
CA LEU A 459 19.51 -14.16 -2.22
C LEU A 459 19.48 -12.63 -2.16
N SER A 460 19.09 -12.01 -3.27
CA SER A 460 18.67 -10.60 -3.26
C SER A 460 17.52 -10.37 -4.22
N SER A 461 16.49 -9.75 -3.64
CA SER A 461 15.19 -9.31 -4.15
C SER A 461 14.19 -10.41 -4.55
N GLY A 462 13.00 -10.39 -3.92
CA GLY A 462 11.78 -10.94 -4.53
C GLY A 462 11.19 -12.23 -3.95
N GLN A 463 11.49 -12.63 -2.72
CA GLN A 463 10.67 -13.52 -1.89
C GLN A 463 11.14 -13.32 -0.44
N GLU A 464 10.25 -13.49 0.53
CA GLU A 464 10.51 -13.30 1.97
C GLU A 464 11.88 -13.87 2.36
N ALA A 465 12.88 -13.01 2.49
CA ALA A 465 14.22 -13.39 2.88
C ALA A 465 14.17 -13.74 4.37
N VAL A 466 14.06 -15.04 4.65
CA VAL A 466 14.27 -15.58 5.98
C VAL A 466 15.76 -15.42 6.29
N GLY A 467 16.09 -14.54 7.24
CA GLY A 467 17.27 -14.72 8.10
C GLY A 467 18.47 -13.78 7.93
N GLY A 468 18.28 -12.49 7.64
CA GLY A 468 19.34 -11.47 7.80
C GLY A 468 18.94 -10.38 8.80
N PRO A 469 19.88 -9.74 9.54
CA PRO A 469 19.57 -8.63 10.44
C PRO A 469 19.15 -7.37 9.65
N CYS A 470 18.33 -6.52 10.27
CA CYS A 470 17.90 -5.26 9.66
C CYS A 470 19.05 -4.25 9.62
N VAL A 471 19.70 -4.10 8.46
CA VAL A 471 20.89 -3.24 8.29
C VAL A 471 20.54 -1.76 8.15
N ASP A 472 19.45 -1.43 7.46
CA ASP A 472 18.99 -0.06 7.24
C ASP A 472 17.55 0.14 7.75
N PRO A 473 17.37 0.68 8.97
CA PRO A 473 16.07 0.79 9.61
C PRO A 473 15.31 2.07 9.19
N HIS A 474 15.50 2.54 7.96
CA HIS A 474 14.75 3.66 7.42
C HIS A 474 13.61 3.21 6.50
N LEU A 475 12.57 4.03 6.44
CA LEU A 475 11.48 3.86 5.49
C LEU A 475 11.87 4.42 4.13
N ARG A 476 11.48 3.71 3.08
CA ARG A 476 11.57 4.16 1.69
C ARG A 476 10.46 5.15 1.36
N GLN A 477 9.23 4.87 1.82
CA GLN A 477 8.05 5.72 1.60
C GLN A 477 6.92 5.37 2.58
N ILE A 478 6.00 6.31 2.82
CA ILE A 478 4.74 6.09 3.53
C ILE A 478 3.58 6.25 2.55
N TYR A 479 3.00 5.14 2.11
CA TYR A 479 1.86 5.14 1.20
C TYR A 479 0.55 5.31 1.98
N THR A 480 -0.35 6.15 1.44
CA THR A 480 -1.65 6.45 2.06
C THR A 480 -2.77 6.48 1.04
N ASP A 481 -3.96 6.05 1.45
CA ASP A 481 -5.20 6.13 0.67
C ASP A 481 -6.36 6.62 1.57
N PRO A 482 -6.97 7.80 1.27
CA PRO A 482 -6.61 8.72 0.20
C PRO A 482 -5.19 9.30 0.39
N PRO A 483 -4.50 9.74 -0.69
CA PRO A 483 -3.16 10.29 -0.60
C PRO A 483 -3.08 11.50 0.33
N LEU A 484 -2.18 11.43 1.31
CA LEU A 484 -1.93 12.50 2.27
C LEU A 484 -0.74 13.37 1.85
N SER A 485 -0.90 14.69 1.98
CA SER A 485 0.22 15.63 1.88
C SER A 485 0.94 15.73 3.21
N LEU A 486 2.06 15.02 3.34
CA LEU A 486 2.91 15.09 4.54
C LEU A 486 3.68 16.40 4.59
N THR A 487 3.76 16.99 5.78
CA THR A 487 4.55 18.21 6.07
C THR A 487 5.56 17.92 7.19
N PRO A 488 6.88 18.03 6.93
CA PRO A 488 7.49 18.27 5.62
C PRO A 488 7.24 17.11 4.65
N SER A 489 7.58 17.29 3.37
CA SER A 489 7.54 16.20 2.38
C SER A 489 8.34 14.99 2.89
N PHE A 490 7.91 13.79 2.50
CA PHE A 490 8.53 12.57 3.02
C PHE A 490 10.03 12.56 2.72
N SER A 491 10.82 12.17 3.73
CA SER A 491 12.25 11.92 3.63
C SER A 491 12.62 10.79 4.59
N PRO A 492 13.41 9.78 4.17
CA PRO A 492 13.81 8.68 5.04
C PRO A 492 14.40 9.12 6.39
N TRP A 493 15.02 10.31 6.45
CA TRP A 493 15.71 10.86 7.61
C TRP A 493 14.78 11.61 8.58
N VAL A 494 13.61 12.05 8.14
CA VAL A 494 12.64 12.77 8.97
C VAL A 494 11.70 11.76 9.62
N LYS A 495 11.58 11.85 10.96
CA LYS A 495 10.80 10.90 11.76
C LYS A 495 9.44 11.42 12.19
N ASP A 496 9.18 12.72 12.08
CA ASP A 496 7.93 13.34 12.51
C ASP A 496 7.25 14.07 11.35
N TYR A 497 6.00 13.69 11.06
CA TYR A 497 5.21 14.24 9.97
C TYR A 497 3.89 14.77 10.46
N ARG A 498 3.37 15.78 9.76
CA ARG A 498 2.02 16.33 9.95
C ARG A 498 1.21 16.18 8.67
N ALA A 499 -0.07 15.88 8.82
CA ALA A 499 -1.02 15.84 7.70
C ALA A 499 -2.39 16.41 8.13
N GLU A 500 -2.96 17.26 7.29
CA GLU A 500 -4.33 17.75 7.47
C GLU A 500 -5.27 16.96 6.57
N VAL A 501 -6.43 16.56 7.10
CA VAL A 501 -7.44 15.80 6.37
C VAL A 501 -8.80 16.47 6.47
N ALA A 502 -9.51 16.48 5.34
CA ALA A 502 -10.84 17.07 5.25
C ALA A 502 -11.84 16.36 6.18
N PHE A 503 -12.89 17.10 6.58
CA PHE A 503 -13.95 16.58 7.44
C PHE A 503 -14.55 15.26 6.96
N ASP A 504 -14.77 15.05 5.65
CA ASP A 504 -15.41 13.82 5.15
C ASP A 504 -14.48 12.58 5.15
N THR A 505 -13.16 12.75 5.36
CA THR A 505 -12.18 11.66 5.41
C THR A 505 -12.18 11.01 6.80
N VAL A 506 -13.02 9.99 6.97
CA VAL A 506 -13.19 9.24 8.24
C VAL A 506 -12.20 8.09 8.43
N THR A 507 -11.59 7.61 7.35
CA THR A 507 -10.58 6.54 7.36
C THR A 507 -9.42 6.89 6.46
N VAL A 508 -8.21 6.51 6.86
CA VAL A 508 -7.03 6.52 6.00
C VAL A 508 -6.37 5.16 6.08
N ARG A 509 -6.15 4.54 4.93
CA ARG A 509 -5.32 3.34 4.84
C ARG A 509 -3.86 3.77 4.73
N ILE A 510 -3.00 3.17 5.54
CA ILE A 510 -1.55 3.47 5.56
C ILE A 510 -0.74 2.19 5.35
N ARG A 511 0.30 2.27 4.53
CA ARG A 511 1.29 1.23 4.31
C ARG A 511 2.68 1.85 4.22
N PRO A 512 3.50 1.78 5.27
CA PRO A 512 4.89 2.17 5.21
C PRO A 512 5.74 1.05 4.58
N GLU A 513 6.68 1.42 3.72
CA GLU A 513 7.58 0.49 3.05
C GLU A 513 9.02 0.71 3.52
N PRO A 514 9.71 -0.31 4.04
CA PRO A 514 11.11 -0.17 4.47
C PRO A 514 12.07 -0.10 3.27
N ILE A 515 13.24 0.50 3.46
CA ILE A 515 14.32 0.46 2.45
C ILE A 515 14.88 -0.96 2.33
N SER A 516 15.21 -1.58 3.46
CA SER A 516 15.71 -2.95 3.49
C SER A 516 14.58 -3.96 3.62
N SER A 517 14.58 -4.97 2.75
CA SER A 517 13.62 -6.08 2.79
C SER A 517 13.76 -6.98 4.02
N ALA A 518 14.89 -6.92 4.73
CA ALA A 518 15.12 -7.62 5.99
C ALA A 518 14.40 -6.95 7.18
N CYS A 519 14.10 -5.66 7.09
CA CYS A 519 13.41 -4.92 8.14
C CYS A 519 11.90 -5.17 8.09
N ARG A 520 11.27 -5.29 9.27
CA ARG A 520 9.82 -5.37 9.39
C ARG A 520 9.25 -4.04 9.85
N VAL A 521 7.96 -3.86 9.61
CA VAL A 521 7.24 -2.63 9.93
C VAL A 521 5.97 -3.01 10.67
N HIS A 522 5.72 -2.37 11.79
CA HIS A 522 4.54 -2.56 12.62
C HIS A 522 3.93 -1.20 12.95
N LEU A 523 2.60 -1.13 12.96
CA LEU A 523 1.89 0.09 13.29
C LEU A 523 1.41 0.07 14.75
N ASP A 524 1.67 1.15 15.48
CA ASP A 524 1.41 1.46 16.90
C ASP A 524 1.99 0.51 17.95
N GLU A 525 1.97 -0.79 17.73
CA GLU A 525 2.40 -1.82 18.68
C GLU A 525 3.45 -2.73 18.03
N HIS A 526 4.31 -3.37 18.83
CA HIS A 526 5.42 -4.20 18.32
C HIS A 526 4.95 -5.42 17.51
N GLY A 527 3.71 -5.86 17.71
CA GLY A 527 3.05 -6.90 16.92
C GLY A 527 1.89 -6.36 16.08
N GLY A 528 1.86 -5.05 15.85
CA GLY A 528 0.85 -4.39 15.04
C GLY A 528 0.92 -4.81 13.57
N PRO A 529 -0.13 -4.54 12.79
CA PRO A 529 -0.14 -4.90 11.37
C PRO A 529 0.87 -4.06 10.57
N ARG A 530 1.38 -4.61 9.46
CA ARG A 530 2.30 -3.87 8.54
C ARG A 530 1.57 -2.77 7.75
N MET A 531 0.25 -2.88 7.64
CA MET A 531 -0.64 -1.97 6.94
C MET A 531 -1.99 -1.98 7.64
N ALA A 532 -2.67 -0.84 7.73
CA ALA A 532 -4.01 -0.81 8.33
C ALA A 532 -4.89 0.33 7.82
N ASN A 533 -6.19 0.12 7.91
CA ASN A 533 -7.24 1.12 7.79
C ASN A 533 -7.44 1.82 9.15
N TYR A 534 -6.95 3.05 9.26
CA TYR A 534 -7.03 3.85 10.47
C TYR A 534 -8.31 4.67 10.51
N PRO A 535 -9.10 4.62 11.60
CA PRO A 535 -10.16 5.60 11.82
C PRO A 535 -9.56 6.94 12.22
N VAL A 536 -9.94 8.00 11.54
CA VAL A 536 -9.47 9.35 11.83
C VAL A 536 -10.57 10.13 12.53
N GLY A 537 -10.46 10.28 13.85
CA GLY A 537 -11.39 11.07 14.65
C GLY A 537 -11.21 12.57 14.43
N LEU A 538 -12.22 13.37 14.75
CA LEU A 538 -12.10 14.84 14.70
C LEU A 538 -10.96 15.34 15.57
N GLY A 539 -10.23 16.35 15.07
CA GLY A 539 -9.07 16.92 15.72
C GLY A 539 -7.80 16.11 15.49
N SER A 540 -6.87 16.14 16.44
CA SER A 540 -5.59 15.45 16.31
C SER A 540 -5.76 13.93 16.34
N SER A 541 -4.90 13.19 15.67
CA SER A 541 -4.71 11.75 15.76
C SER A 541 -3.23 11.46 15.56
N THR A 542 -2.72 10.34 16.04
CA THR A 542 -1.31 10.02 15.91
C THR A 542 -1.16 8.55 15.58
N ILE A 543 -0.36 8.27 14.56
CA ILE A 543 0.01 6.92 14.12
C ILE A 543 1.51 6.78 14.35
N SER A 544 1.91 5.73 15.06
CA SER A 544 3.33 5.39 15.23
C SER A 544 3.68 4.24 14.30
N ILE A 545 4.78 4.38 13.55
CA ILE A 545 5.29 3.38 12.63
C ILE A 545 6.62 2.88 13.18
N LEU A 546 6.66 1.62 13.60
CA LEU A 546 7.82 0.98 14.20
C LEU A 546 8.53 0.15 13.13
N VAL A 547 9.81 0.45 12.86
CA VAL A 547 10.69 -0.36 12.03
C VAL A 547 11.46 -1.29 12.95
N THR A 548 11.32 -2.60 12.76
CA THR A 548 11.88 -3.63 13.65
C THR A 548 12.85 -4.56 12.96
N ASP A 549 13.79 -5.08 13.75
CA ASP A 549 14.55 -6.28 13.44
C ASP A 549 13.89 -7.50 14.09
N ASP A 550 13.42 -8.42 13.25
CA ASP A 550 12.73 -9.65 13.66
C ASP A 550 13.62 -10.90 13.50
N SER A 551 14.93 -10.72 13.27
CA SER A 551 15.88 -11.84 13.16
C SER A 551 16.11 -12.58 14.49
N GLY A 552 15.90 -11.89 15.63
CA GLY A 552 16.01 -12.44 16.98
C GLY A 552 14.70 -13.02 17.54
N PRO A 553 14.74 -13.69 18.72
CA PRO A 553 13.56 -14.27 19.36
C PRO A 553 12.54 -13.23 19.87
N ARG A 554 12.93 -11.95 19.93
CA ARG A 554 12.04 -10.82 20.24
C ARG A 554 12.28 -9.70 19.23
N PRO A 555 11.23 -9.13 18.63
CA PRO A 555 11.35 -7.98 17.75
C PRO A 555 12.01 -6.81 18.47
N VAL A 556 13.06 -6.24 17.87
CA VAL A 556 13.74 -5.04 18.39
C VAL A 556 13.33 -3.84 17.55
N VAL A 557 12.78 -2.80 18.19
CA VAL A 557 12.45 -1.55 17.49
C VAL A 557 13.71 -0.74 17.24
N MET A 558 14.02 -0.53 15.97
CA MET A 558 15.22 0.17 15.51
C MET A 558 14.94 1.66 15.27
N THR A 559 13.81 1.97 14.63
CA THR A 559 13.38 3.35 14.31
C THR A 559 11.87 3.49 14.50
N ILE A 560 11.42 4.66 14.95
CA ILE A 560 9.99 5.03 15.01
C ILE A 560 9.77 6.28 14.16
N TYR A 561 8.79 6.21 13.26
CA TYR A 561 8.24 7.37 12.56
C TYR A 561 6.86 7.69 13.12
N THR A 562 6.52 8.97 13.25
CA THR A 562 5.26 9.43 13.82
C THR A 562 4.53 10.32 12.82
N VAL A 563 3.27 10.00 12.54
CA VAL A 563 2.40 10.80 11.68
C VAL A 563 1.30 11.41 12.55
N HIS A 564 1.37 12.74 12.72
CA HIS A 564 0.34 13.52 13.37
C HIS A 564 -0.70 13.97 12.34
N MET A 565 -1.90 13.42 12.46
CA MET A 565 -3.00 13.78 11.58
C MET A 565 -3.92 14.77 12.28
N TYR A 566 -4.39 15.79 11.57
CA TYR A 566 -5.44 16.68 12.06
C TYR A 566 -6.63 16.62 11.11
N ARG A 567 -7.75 16.08 11.60
CA ARG A 567 -9.01 16.07 10.85
C ARG A 567 -9.81 17.31 11.17
N GLU A 568 -10.13 18.06 10.13
CA GLU A 568 -10.90 19.28 10.21
C GLU A 568 -12.29 19.03 10.81
N SER A 569 -12.75 19.99 11.59
CA SER A 569 -14.17 20.07 11.96
C SER A 569 -15.00 20.45 10.74
N ARG A 570 -16.32 20.25 10.84
CA ARG A 570 -17.21 20.61 9.74
C ARG A 570 -17.09 22.12 9.44
N PRO A 571 -16.89 22.54 8.17
CA PRO A 571 -16.80 23.95 7.82
C PRO A 571 -18.05 24.68 8.29
N SER A 572 -17.87 25.78 9.04
CA SER A 572 -18.97 26.51 9.67
C SER A 572 -18.89 27.98 9.30
N LEU A 573 -19.99 28.54 8.83
CA LEU A 573 -20.10 29.94 8.48
C LEU A 573 -20.92 30.67 9.57
N PRO A 574 -20.34 31.64 10.30
CA PRO A 574 -21.10 32.43 11.25
C PRO A 574 -22.25 33.13 10.55
N MET A 575 -23.47 32.85 11.00
CA MET A 575 -24.66 33.44 10.41
C MET A 575 -24.98 34.79 11.05
N PHE A 576 -25.12 35.82 10.21
CA PHE A 576 -25.63 37.14 10.56
C PHE A 576 -26.82 37.45 9.64
N GLY A 577 -28.02 37.66 10.18
CA GLY A 577 -29.23 38.02 9.42
C GLY A 577 -30.16 36.84 9.06
N ASP A 578 -30.88 36.97 7.95
CA ASP A 578 -31.90 36.02 7.50
C ASP A 578 -31.27 34.67 7.14
N HIS A 579 -31.86 33.60 7.67
CA HIS A 579 -31.40 32.23 7.47
C HIS A 579 -32.60 31.29 7.37
N VAL A 580 -32.40 30.17 6.67
CA VAL A 580 -33.33 29.05 6.68
C VAL A 580 -32.91 28.05 7.73
N MET A 581 -33.88 27.51 8.47
CA MET A 581 -33.63 26.38 9.35
C MET A 581 -33.66 25.11 8.52
N CYS A 582 -32.57 24.36 8.53
CA CYS A 582 -32.47 23.06 7.88
C CYS A 582 -32.49 21.97 8.95
N SER A 583 -33.07 20.82 8.63
CA SER A 583 -33.10 19.66 9.51
C SER A 583 -32.69 18.37 8.82
N PHE A 584 -32.19 17.41 9.58
CA PHE A 584 -31.79 16.09 9.08
C PHE A 584 -31.85 15.03 10.18
N ILE A 585 -32.15 13.79 9.77
CA ILE A 585 -32.18 12.62 10.67
C ILE A 585 -30.96 11.72 10.40
N GLN A 586 -30.57 11.58 9.13
CA GLN A 586 -29.47 10.74 8.67
C GLN A 586 -28.66 11.42 7.56
N ASP A 587 -27.37 11.11 7.49
CA ASP A 587 -26.48 11.58 6.43
C ASP A 587 -26.57 10.63 5.21
N CYS A 588 -26.50 11.17 4.00
CA CYS A 588 -26.65 10.37 2.78
C CYS A 588 -25.51 9.35 2.55
N GLY A 589 -24.38 9.48 3.26
CA GLY A 589 -23.33 8.47 3.27
C GLY A 589 -23.67 7.21 4.07
N LEU A 590 -24.73 7.23 4.89
CA LEU A 590 -25.16 6.09 5.71
C LEU A 590 -26.70 6.06 5.87
N PRO A 591 -27.46 5.64 4.84
CA PRO A 591 -28.92 5.64 4.87
C PRO A 591 -29.47 4.45 5.69
N VAL A 592 -29.56 4.64 7.01
CA VAL A 592 -30.05 3.63 7.98
C VAL A 592 -31.56 3.42 7.91
N GLN A 593 -32.32 4.45 7.51
CA GLN A 593 -33.76 4.36 7.31
C GLN A 593 -34.09 4.65 5.84
N PRO A 594 -34.22 3.62 4.97
CA PRO A 594 -34.44 3.82 3.55
C PRO A 594 -35.72 4.60 3.18
N GLY A 595 -36.74 4.56 4.05
CA GLY A 595 -38.00 5.28 3.86
C GLY A 595 -38.00 6.74 4.31
N GLN A 596 -36.88 7.23 4.88
CA GLN A 596 -36.72 8.61 5.35
C GLN A 596 -35.76 9.36 4.43
N ALA A 597 -35.96 10.66 4.26
CA ALA A 597 -35.01 11.51 3.52
C ALA A 597 -33.64 11.50 4.21
N CYS A 598 -32.56 11.62 3.42
CA CYS A 598 -31.20 11.83 3.92
C CYS A 598 -30.73 13.26 3.61
N GLY A 599 -29.74 13.73 4.36
CA GLY A 599 -29.18 15.06 4.19
C GLY A 599 -30.09 16.17 4.71
N LEU A 600 -29.70 17.42 4.46
CA LEU A 600 -30.39 18.61 4.94
C LEU A 600 -31.69 18.85 4.16
N GLN A 601 -32.77 19.10 4.89
CA GLN A 601 -34.10 19.44 4.37
C GLN A 601 -34.61 20.73 5.01
N PRO A 602 -35.30 21.63 4.27
CA PRO A 602 -35.93 22.79 4.87
C PRO A 602 -36.88 22.41 6.01
N SER A 603 -36.73 23.06 7.16
CA SER A 603 -37.58 22.88 8.34
C SER A 603 -38.44 24.12 8.54
N ILE A 604 -39.76 23.96 8.46
CA ILE A 604 -40.71 25.04 8.75
C ILE A 604 -41.07 24.93 10.24
N ARG A 605 -40.55 25.85 11.05
CA ARG A 605 -40.92 25.93 12.48
C ARG A 605 -42.36 26.41 12.60
N SER A 606 -43.26 25.53 13.02
CA SER A 606 -44.67 25.89 13.24
C SER A 606 -44.95 26.45 14.64
N GLN A 607 -44.11 26.19 15.65
CA GLN A 607 -44.01 26.87 16.96
C GLN A 607 -42.98 26.14 17.84
N SER A 608 -42.32 26.84 18.77
CA SER A 608 -41.47 26.18 19.77
C SER A 608 -42.35 25.35 20.72
N PRO A 609 -42.04 24.06 20.97
CA PRO A 609 -42.86 23.23 21.82
C PRO A 609 -42.90 23.79 23.26
N LEU A 610 -44.10 23.97 23.80
CA LEU A 610 -44.32 24.61 25.10
C LEU A 610 -44.11 23.66 26.30
N HIS A 611 -44.10 22.34 26.07
CA HIS A 611 -44.04 21.35 27.14
C HIS A 611 -42.74 20.54 27.12
N THR A 612 -42.31 20.11 28.33
CA THR A 612 -41.14 19.26 28.50
C THR A 612 -41.42 17.84 28.03
N CYS A 613 -40.45 17.18 27.40
CA CYS A 613 -40.57 15.78 27.01
C CYS A 613 -40.85 14.90 28.24
N THR A 614 -41.71 13.89 28.10
CA THR A 614 -42.04 12.95 29.18
C THR A 614 -41.06 11.78 29.28
N SER A 615 -40.23 11.54 28.26
CA SER A 615 -39.21 10.48 28.23
C SER A 615 -38.00 10.89 27.38
N GLY A 616 -36.84 10.27 27.61
CA GLY A 616 -35.57 10.51 26.92
C GLY A 616 -35.45 9.94 25.50
N HIS A 617 -36.44 9.16 25.03
CA HIS A 617 -36.45 8.56 23.68
C HIS A 617 -37.38 9.33 22.71
N ALA A 618 -37.80 10.55 23.08
CA ALA A 618 -38.67 11.35 22.21
C ALA A 618 -38.06 11.50 20.81
N PRO A 619 -38.83 11.23 19.73
CA PRO A 619 -38.32 11.35 18.37
C PRO A 619 -37.92 12.80 18.08
N GLY A 620 -36.89 12.97 17.27
CA GLY A 620 -36.33 14.27 16.96
C GLY A 620 -35.43 14.25 15.74
N ARG A 621 -34.89 15.44 15.45
CA ARG A 621 -34.03 15.71 14.30
C ARG A 621 -32.93 16.69 14.68
N TRP A 622 -31.83 16.67 13.95
CA TRP A 622 -30.84 17.73 14.05
C TRP A 622 -31.31 18.95 13.26
N GLU A 623 -31.28 20.13 13.88
CA GLU A 623 -31.54 21.41 13.24
C GLU A 623 -30.27 22.24 13.16
N VAL A 624 -30.06 22.92 12.02
CA VAL A 624 -28.92 23.81 11.79
C VAL A 624 -29.37 25.00 10.92
N PRO A 625 -28.99 26.23 11.29
CA PRO A 625 -29.25 27.41 10.45
C PRO A 625 -28.30 27.43 9.24
N CYS A 626 -28.84 27.71 8.06
CA CYS A 626 -28.06 27.79 6.81
C CYS A 626 -28.57 28.93 5.91
N LEU A 627 -27.76 29.32 4.91
CA LEU A 627 -28.28 30.11 3.78
C LEU A 627 -29.07 29.24 2.81
N SER A 628 -28.66 27.98 2.63
CA SER A 628 -29.38 27.00 1.80
C SER A 628 -29.24 25.59 2.36
N CYS A 629 -30.35 24.85 2.41
CA CYS A 629 -30.32 23.43 2.77
C CYS A 629 -29.70 22.53 1.69
N SER A 630 -29.48 23.03 0.47
CA SER A 630 -28.82 22.27 -0.59
C SER A 630 -27.29 22.27 -0.50
N ASP A 631 -26.69 23.26 0.19
CA ASP A 631 -25.24 23.35 0.38
C ASP A 631 -24.86 23.38 1.86
N LYS A 632 -24.36 22.22 2.33
CA LYS A 632 -23.91 22.01 3.72
C LYS A 632 -22.81 22.98 4.18
N ARG A 633 -22.07 23.63 3.27
CA ARG A 633 -21.00 24.59 3.59
C ARG A 633 -21.57 25.95 4.03
N THR A 634 -22.84 26.22 3.75
CA THR A 634 -23.51 27.49 4.08
C THR A 634 -24.13 27.52 5.48
N CYS A 635 -23.90 26.47 6.28
CA CYS A 635 -24.55 26.27 7.57
C CYS A 635 -23.64 26.66 8.74
N ASP A 636 -24.24 27.18 9.83
CA ASP A 636 -23.52 27.37 11.09
C ASP A 636 -23.57 26.10 11.95
N TRP A 637 -22.65 25.18 11.67
CA TRP A 637 -22.53 23.93 12.43
C TRP A 637 -22.12 24.09 13.90
N ARG A 638 -21.77 25.30 14.36
CA ARG A 638 -21.56 25.57 15.79
C ARG A 638 -22.88 25.77 16.53
N ALA A 639 -23.94 26.15 15.80
CA ALA A 639 -25.29 26.34 16.33
C ALA A 639 -26.22 25.12 16.11
N VAL A 640 -25.68 24.01 15.61
CA VAL A 640 -26.46 22.78 15.39
C VAL A 640 -26.99 22.21 16.72
N ALA A 641 -28.26 21.84 16.75
CA ALA A 641 -28.93 21.35 17.95
C ALA A 641 -29.82 20.15 17.66
N TRP A 642 -29.96 19.25 18.63
CA TRP A 642 -30.93 18.17 18.57
C TRP A 642 -32.28 18.69 19.06
N GLN A 643 -33.30 18.58 18.22
CA GLN A 643 -34.64 19.09 18.50
C GLN A 643 -35.66 17.95 18.44
N PRO A 644 -36.28 17.57 19.57
CA PRO A 644 -37.43 16.67 19.56
C PRO A 644 -38.61 17.30 18.81
N ASP A 645 -39.43 16.46 18.19
CA ASP A 645 -40.47 16.89 17.24
C ASP A 645 -41.62 17.66 17.91
N SER A 646 -42.02 17.27 19.13
CA SER A 646 -43.20 17.82 19.81
C SER A 646 -42.94 18.39 21.21
N CYS A 647 -41.73 18.27 21.72
CA CYS A 647 -41.37 18.62 23.10
C CYS A 647 -39.94 19.17 23.18
N TYR A 648 -39.50 19.59 24.36
CA TYR A 648 -38.09 19.91 24.60
C TYR A 648 -37.53 19.22 25.86
N HIS A 649 -36.23 18.95 25.85
CA HIS A 649 -35.51 18.51 27.04
C HIS A 649 -34.98 19.72 27.79
N ARG A 650 -35.40 19.89 29.05
CA ARG A 650 -34.93 20.97 29.90
C ARG A 650 -33.46 20.76 30.28
N LEU A 651 -32.64 21.81 30.16
CA LEU A 651 -31.31 21.85 30.75
C LEU A 651 -31.44 22.02 32.27
N VAL A 652 -30.80 21.14 33.04
CA VAL A 652 -30.87 21.18 34.51
C VAL A 652 -29.77 22.12 35.03
N ASP A 653 -30.18 23.22 35.65
CA ASP A 653 -29.26 24.18 36.26
C ASP A 653 -28.48 23.52 37.40
N ARG A 654 -27.23 23.97 37.61
CA ARG A 654 -26.35 23.34 38.60
C ARG A 654 -26.95 23.24 40.01
N PRO A 655 -27.55 24.29 40.60
CA PRO A 655 -28.11 24.18 41.95
C PRO A 655 -29.21 23.12 42.04
N LEU A 656 -30.09 23.08 41.04
CA LEU A 656 -31.16 22.08 40.95
C LEU A 656 -30.60 20.66 40.76
N LEU A 657 -29.55 20.52 39.94
CA LEU A 657 -28.86 19.25 39.75
C LEU A 657 -28.21 18.76 41.05
N GLN A 658 -27.52 19.64 41.77
CA GLN A 658 -26.88 19.31 43.05
C GLN A 658 -27.91 18.91 44.12
N ASP A 659 -29.05 19.61 44.18
CA ASP A 659 -30.14 19.27 45.08
C ASP A 659 -30.74 17.90 44.72
N CYS A 660 -31.15 17.71 43.47
CA CYS A 660 -31.69 16.45 42.96
C CYS A 660 -30.76 15.24 43.22
N MET A 661 -29.45 15.43 43.07
CA MET A 661 -28.43 14.38 43.22
C MET A 661 -28.02 14.13 44.68
N THR A 662 -28.54 14.91 45.63
CA THR A 662 -28.25 14.75 47.06
C THR A 662 -28.71 13.37 47.53
N ASP A 663 -27.81 12.67 48.22
CA ASP A 663 -27.94 11.31 48.75
C ASP A 663 -28.28 10.24 47.71
N ARG A 664 -28.02 10.53 46.42
CA ARG A 664 -28.19 9.55 45.34
C ARG A 664 -26.93 8.76 45.04
N LYS A 665 -27.13 7.49 44.69
CA LYS A 665 -26.09 6.59 44.18
C LYS A 665 -26.43 6.19 42.74
N VAL A 666 -25.57 6.56 41.80
CA VAL A 666 -25.75 6.27 40.37
C VAL A 666 -24.75 5.22 39.92
N LEU A 667 -25.26 4.08 39.47
CA LEU A 667 -24.50 2.91 39.04
C LEU A 667 -24.55 2.83 37.52
N PHE A 668 -23.40 2.86 36.86
CA PHE A 668 -23.29 2.69 35.41
C PHE A 668 -22.74 1.30 35.09
N ILE A 669 -23.36 0.61 34.14
CA ILE A 669 -22.81 -0.61 33.52
C ILE A 669 -22.90 -0.48 32.01
N GLY A 670 -21.75 -0.55 31.34
CA GLY A 670 -21.72 -0.39 29.89
C GLY A 670 -20.36 -0.17 29.29
N ASP A 671 -20.34 0.27 28.04
CA ASP A 671 -19.10 0.54 27.30
C ASP A 671 -18.52 1.94 27.59
N SER A 672 -17.54 2.37 26.79
CA SER A 672 -16.91 3.67 26.91
C SER A 672 -17.88 4.84 26.73
N THR A 673 -19.00 4.68 26.02
CA THR A 673 -20.00 5.73 25.82
C THR A 673 -20.79 5.98 27.10
N ASN A 674 -21.19 4.92 27.82
CA ASN A 674 -21.78 5.04 29.17
C ASN A 674 -20.81 5.74 30.13
N ARG A 675 -19.51 5.47 30.00
CA ARG A 675 -18.47 6.15 30.79
C ARG A 675 -18.39 7.65 30.46
N GLY A 676 -18.59 8.03 29.20
CA GLY A 676 -18.67 9.44 28.78
C GLY A 676 -19.82 10.18 29.46
N MET A 677 -21.02 9.56 29.52
CA MET A 677 -22.18 10.11 30.24
C MET A 677 -21.92 10.24 31.75
N MET A 678 -21.25 9.25 32.34
CA MET A 678 -20.84 9.28 33.75
C MET A 678 -19.92 10.47 34.04
N TYR A 679 -18.86 10.65 33.25
CA TYR A 679 -17.93 11.76 33.45
C TYR A 679 -18.60 13.12 33.25
N PHE A 680 -19.52 13.22 32.28
CA PHE A 680 -20.31 14.43 32.07
C PHE A 680 -21.17 14.78 33.30
N LEU A 681 -21.87 13.80 33.88
CA LEU A 681 -22.61 13.97 35.14
C LEU A 681 -21.69 14.44 36.28
N MET A 682 -20.53 13.79 36.45
CA MET A 682 -19.57 14.13 37.50
C MET A 682 -19.07 15.58 37.37
N GLU A 683 -18.73 16.01 36.15
CA GLU A 683 -18.30 17.38 35.86
C GLU A 683 -19.42 18.39 36.15
N ARG A 684 -20.65 18.14 35.68
CA ARG A 684 -21.78 19.06 35.85
C ARG A 684 -22.16 19.26 37.31
N VAL A 685 -22.13 18.19 38.11
CA VAL A 685 -22.44 18.22 39.56
C VAL A 685 -21.33 18.90 40.38
N ASN A 686 -20.05 18.63 40.08
CA ASN A 686 -18.92 19.05 40.91
C ASN A 686 -18.14 20.26 40.38
N SER A 687 -18.59 20.87 39.28
CA SER A 687 -17.98 21.98 38.55
C SER A 687 -16.68 21.73 37.79
N SER A 688 -15.88 20.78 38.27
CA SER A 688 -14.65 20.33 37.61
C SER A 688 -14.58 18.81 37.70
N LEU A 689 -14.15 18.14 36.64
CA LEU A 689 -13.77 16.74 36.73
C LEU A 689 -12.35 16.67 37.33
N ARG A 690 -12.22 16.19 38.58
CA ARG A 690 -10.91 16.10 39.27
C ARG A 690 -10.22 14.76 39.04
N ASP A 691 -11.03 13.71 38.93
CA ASP A 691 -10.56 12.33 38.76
C ASP A 691 -11.05 11.78 37.42
N TRP A 692 -10.12 11.25 36.62
CA TRP A 692 -10.39 10.56 35.37
C TRP A 692 -9.52 9.32 35.26
N GLY A 693 -10.07 8.23 34.75
CA GLY A 693 -9.31 7.01 34.48
C GLY A 693 -9.88 6.16 33.34
N LYS A 694 -9.00 5.56 32.55
CA LYS A 694 -9.32 4.39 31.70
C LYS A 694 -9.13 3.14 32.56
N ALA A 695 -10.01 2.90 33.53
CA ALA A 695 -9.88 1.74 34.41
C ALA A 695 -10.56 0.50 33.82
N HIS A 696 -9.95 -0.67 34.09
CA HIS A 696 -10.47 -1.99 33.76
C HIS A 696 -11.27 -2.62 34.92
N ASP A 697 -11.21 -2.02 36.11
CA ASP A 697 -11.95 -2.40 37.32
C ASP A 697 -13.20 -1.53 37.54
N THR A 698 -14.05 -1.96 38.48
CA THR A 698 -15.20 -1.15 38.93
C THR A 698 -14.71 0.16 39.53
N LEU A 699 -15.03 1.27 38.89
CA LEU A 699 -14.76 2.62 39.39
C LEU A 699 -15.79 2.98 40.44
N ALA A 700 -15.38 3.63 41.54
CA ALA A 700 -16.28 4.13 42.56
C ALA A 700 -15.81 5.52 43.05
N TYR A 701 -16.65 6.53 42.83
CA TYR A 701 -16.44 7.91 43.21
C TYR A 701 -17.41 8.27 44.34
N ARG A 702 -16.87 8.62 45.51
CA ARG A 702 -17.67 8.89 46.73
C ARG A 702 -17.72 10.36 47.14
N ASN A 703 -16.82 11.19 46.62
CA ASN A 703 -16.63 12.58 47.04
C ASN A 703 -17.25 13.58 46.05
N LEU A 704 -18.36 13.22 45.39
CA LEU A 704 -19.07 14.11 44.47
C LEU A 704 -20.13 14.90 45.24
N ASN A 705 -20.43 16.13 44.79
CA ASN A 705 -21.46 16.98 45.40
C ASN A 705 -21.23 17.22 46.90
N GLY A 706 -19.99 17.55 47.29
CA GLY A 706 -19.63 17.68 48.70
C GLY A 706 -19.72 16.37 49.51
N GLY A 707 -19.56 15.22 48.85
CA GLY A 707 -19.68 13.90 49.47
C GLY A 707 -21.12 13.36 49.57
N ARG A 708 -22.10 14.09 49.02
CA ARG A 708 -23.52 13.70 49.05
C ARG A 708 -23.97 12.89 47.83
N THR A 709 -23.11 12.66 46.85
CA THR A 709 -23.44 11.86 45.66
C THR A 709 -22.38 10.80 45.43
N GLN A 710 -22.82 9.57 45.15
CA GLN A 710 -21.92 8.46 44.84
C GLN A 710 -22.16 7.99 43.41
N VAL A 711 -21.08 7.73 42.67
CA VAL A 711 -21.15 7.20 41.30
C VAL A 711 -20.24 5.98 41.19
N ALA A 712 -20.75 4.90 40.63
CA ALA A 712 -19.94 3.71 40.32
C ALA A 712 -20.08 3.33 38.86
N TYR A 713 -19.04 2.72 38.28
CA TYR A 713 -19.04 2.27 36.89
C TYR A 713 -18.38 0.91 36.72
N SER A 714 -19.00 0.05 35.92
CA SER A 714 -18.44 -1.24 35.49
C SER A 714 -18.45 -1.35 33.97
N TYR A 715 -17.29 -1.68 33.39
CA TYR A 715 -17.17 -1.84 31.94
C TYR A 715 -17.76 -3.19 31.49
N TYR A 716 -18.62 -3.17 30.49
CA TYR A 716 -19.16 -4.38 29.87
C TYR A 716 -19.42 -4.19 28.37
N PRO A 717 -19.10 -5.19 27.51
CA PRO A 717 -18.34 -6.41 27.76
C PRO A 717 -16.84 -6.18 27.93
N GLN A 718 -16.16 -7.01 28.72
CA GLN A 718 -14.72 -6.91 28.93
C GLN A 718 -13.95 -7.57 27.77
N PHE A 719 -13.74 -6.81 26.69
CA PHE A 719 -13.14 -7.32 25.45
C PHE A 719 -11.68 -7.78 25.60
N TRP A 720 -10.96 -7.30 26.60
CA TRP A 720 -9.57 -7.69 26.91
C TRP A 720 -9.45 -9.03 27.65
N VAL A 721 -10.55 -9.57 28.19
CA VAL A 721 -10.57 -10.89 28.80
C VAL A 721 -10.84 -11.93 27.72
N GLU A 722 -10.22 -13.12 27.80
CA GLU A 722 -10.48 -14.21 26.87
C GLU A 722 -11.97 -14.58 26.86
N LYS A 723 -12.53 -14.90 25.69
CA LYS A 723 -13.97 -15.14 25.50
C LYS A 723 -14.56 -16.15 26.50
N LYS A 724 -13.80 -17.18 26.88
CA LYS A 724 -14.23 -18.23 27.83
C LYS A 724 -14.23 -17.77 29.30
N GLN A 725 -13.45 -16.75 29.63
CA GLN A 725 -13.28 -16.22 30.98
C GLN A 725 -14.09 -14.93 31.21
N ARG A 726 -14.68 -14.35 30.15
CA ARG A 726 -15.49 -13.12 30.26
C ARG A 726 -16.69 -13.36 31.17
N PRO A 727 -16.94 -12.47 32.15
CA PRO A 727 -18.14 -12.56 32.96
C PRO A 727 -19.38 -12.42 32.07
N THR A 728 -20.42 -13.18 32.38
CA THR A 728 -21.76 -12.94 31.81
C THR A 728 -22.29 -11.59 32.26
N PHE A 729 -23.23 -11.00 31.51
CA PHE A 729 -23.85 -9.73 31.90
C PHE A 729 -24.45 -9.79 33.31
N ARG A 730 -25.09 -10.91 33.64
CA ARG A 730 -25.63 -11.18 34.99
C ARG A 730 -24.57 -11.07 36.08
N GLN A 731 -23.42 -11.73 35.89
CA GLN A 731 -22.31 -11.69 36.85
C GLN A 731 -21.72 -10.27 36.98
N ALA A 732 -21.53 -9.56 35.85
CA ALA A 732 -21.02 -8.20 35.86
C ALA A 732 -21.96 -7.22 36.59
N LEU A 733 -23.28 -7.36 36.39
CA LEU A 733 -24.30 -6.56 37.08
C LEU A 733 -24.31 -6.85 38.58
N GLN A 734 -24.26 -8.12 38.99
CA GLN A 734 -24.21 -8.50 40.40
C GLN A 734 -22.96 -7.95 41.09
N GLN A 735 -21.78 -8.10 40.47
CA GLN A 735 -20.53 -7.54 40.99
C GLN A 735 -20.61 -6.03 41.18
N LEU A 736 -21.24 -5.29 40.24
CA LEU A 736 -21.45 -3.86 40.37
C LEU A 736 -22.35 -3.54 41.58
N LEU A 737 -23.47 -4.25 41.73
CA LEU A 737 -24.40 -4.03 42.84
C LEU A 737 -23.73 -4.32 44.19
N ASP A 738 -23.03 -5.45 44.31
CA ASP A 738 -22.35 -5.88 45.54
C ASP A 738 -21.24 -4.92 45.97
N ARG A 739 -20.38 -4.52 45.02
CA ARG A 739 -19.30 -3.54 45.28
C ARG A 739 -19.84 -2.15 45.62
N SER A 740 -21.08 -1.87 45.24
CA SER A 740 -21.73 -0.58 45.45
C SER A 740 -22.60 -0.55 46.70
N ARG A 741 -22.66 -1.62 47.52
CA ARG A 741 -23.42 -1.60 48.77
C ARG A 741 -22.89 -0.54 49.77
N PRO A 742 -23.76 0.03 50.63
CA PRO A 742 -25.20 -0.21 50.75
C PRO A 742 -26.02 0.45 49.62
N LEU A 743 -27.10 -0.21 49.20
CA LEU A 743 -28.05 0.26 48.18
C LEU A 743 -29.45 0.38 48.79
N VAL A 744 -30.22 1.38 48.37
CA VAL A 744 -31.58 1.63 48.86
C VAL A 744 -32.59 1.34 47.75
N ASN A 745 -33.61 0.56 48.05
CA ASN A 745 -34.67 0.19 47.09
C ASN A 745 -35.66 1.36 46.87
N SER A 746 -35.20 2.44 46.23
CA SER A 746 -35.95 3.65 45.91
C SER A 746 -35.27 4.40 44.76
N ASN A 747 -35.85 5.52 44.32
CA ASN A 747 -35.25 6.46 43.36
C ASN A 747 -33.91 7.08 43.80
N ARG A 748 -33.48 6.87 45.05
CA ARG A 748 -32.12 7.25 45.52
C ARG A 748 -31.03 6.36 44.94
N THR A 749 -31.35 5.15 44.51
CA THR A 749 -30.44 4.31 43.73
C THR A 749 -30.87 4.37 42.26
N VAL A 750 -29.93 4.66 41.38
CA VAL A 750 -30.15 4.73 39.94
C VAL A 750 -29.21 3.75 39.25
N LEU A 751 -29.72 2.95 38.33
CA LEU A 751 -28.93 2.05 37.48
C LEU A 751 -29.03 2.52 36.02
N VAL A 752 -27.91 2.90 35.43
CA VAL A 752 -27.78 3.29 34.03
C VAL A 752 -27.10 2.16 33.26
N VAL A 753 -27.84 1.52 32.36
CA VAL A 753 -27.38 0.37 31.56
C VAL A 753 -27.31 0.77 30.10
N GLY A 754 -26.21 0.47 29.39
CA GLY A 754 -26.16 0.76 27.96
C GLY A 754 -24.92 0.30 27.21
N GLY A 755 -25.06 0.13 25.90
CA GLY A 755 -24.02 -0.35 25.00
C GLY A 755 -24.30 0.04 23.57
N VAL A 756 -23.28 0.34 22.77
CA VAL A 756 -23.43 0.80 21.37
C VAL A 756 -23.94 -0.32 20.46
N GLN A 757 -23.55 -1.60 20.71
CA GLN A 757 -23.89 -2.74 19.81
C GLN A 757 -24.15 -4.09 20.48
N TRP A 758 -24.11 -4.19 21.81
CA TRP A 758 -24.25 -5.49 22.50
C TRP A 758 -25.53 -5.60 23.32
N LEU A 759 -26.18 -4.47 23.63
CA LEU A 759 -27.42 -4.46 24.41
C LEU A 759 -28.56 -5.03 23.58
N ASN A 760 -29.43 -5.83 24.19
CA ASN A 760 -30.63 -6.38 23.56
C ASN A 760 -31.71 -6.66 24.62
N SER A 761 -32.87 -7.15 24.19
CA SER A 761 -34.01 -7.39 25.10
C SER A 761 -33.75 -8.46 26.18
N ASP A 762 -32.89 -9.45 25.94
CA ASP A 762 -32.53 -10.47 26.94
C ASP A 762 -31.67 -9.88 28.07
N HIS A 763 -30.83 -8.88 27.76
CA HIS A 763 -30.11 -8.13 28.77
C HIS A 763 -31.08 -7.35 29.68
N LEU A 764 -32.12 -6.72 29.13
CA LEU A 764 -33.12 -6.02 29.93
C LEU A 764 -33.92 -6.98 30.81
N ARG A 765 -34.24 -8.18 30.32
CA ARG A 765 -34.84 -9.25 31.12
C ARG A 765 -33.92 -9.63 32.29
N THR A 766 -32.62 -9.78 32.02
CA THR A 766 -31.62 -10.09 33.05
C THR A 766 -31.52 -8.99 34.11
N VAL A 767 -31.59 -7.71 33.73
CA VAL A 767 -31.62 -6.59 34.68
C VAL A 767 -32.79 -6.76 35.65
N ARG A 768 -34.00 -6.98 35.13
CA ARG A 768 -35.20 -7.18 35.95
C ARG A 768 -35.04 -8.33 36.94
N GLU A 769 -34.64 -9.50 36.44
CA GLU A 769 -34.47 -10.70 37.28
C GLU A 769 -33.41 -10.53 38.38
N VAL A 770 -32.31 -9.83 38.09
CA VAL A 770 -31.28 -9.54 39.09
C VAL A 770 -31.79 -8.54 40.12
N LEU A 771 -32.46 -7.46 39.70
CA LEU A 771 -33.00 -6.46 40.63
C LEU A 771 -34.08 -7.04 41.53
N ASP A 772 -34.95 -7.91 41.01
CA ASP A 772 -35.97 -8.61 41.81
C ASP A 772 -35.30 -9.48 42.88
N ARG A 773 -34.28 -10.25 42.50
CA ARG A 773 -33.54 -11.12 43.43
C ARG A 773 -32.76 -10.34 44.49
N GLU A 774 -32.17 -9.21 44.13
CA GLU A 774 -31.42 -8.35 45.06
C GLU A 774 -32.33 -7.42 45.89
N SER A 775 -33.66 -7.56 45.78
CA SER A 775 -34.65 -6.70 46.46
C SER A 775 -34.52 -5.21 46.12
N LEU A 776 -34.19 -4.91 44.87
CA LEU A 776 -33.97 -3.57 44.31
C LEU A 776 -34.96 -3.22 43.18
N ALA A 777 -36.13 -3.86 43.14
CA ALA A 777 -37.13 -3.67 42.07
C ALA A 777 -37.70 -2.23 41.95
N LYS A 778 -37.56 -1.38 42.98
CA LYS A 778 -38.08 0.00 43.03
C LYS A 778 -37.00 1.06 42.75
N ILE A 779 -35.80 0.66 42.35
CA ILE A 779 -34.77 1.62 41.93
C ILE A 779 -35.12 2.23 40.57
N GLN A 780 -34.56 3.40 40.25
CA GLN A 780 -34.71 3.97 38.92
C GLN A 780 -33.75 3.29 37.94
N VAL A 781 -34.26 2.73 36.85
CA VAL A 781 -33.43 2.16 35.77
C VAL A 781 -33.52 3.05 34.54
N VAL A 782 -32.36 3.44 34.00
CA VAL A 782 -32.23 4.22 32.76
C VAL A 782 -31.45 3.40 31.74
N VAL A 783 -32.07 3.14 30.59
CA VAL A 783 -31.47 2.42 29.47
C VAL A 783 -30.93 3.44 28.48
N LYS A 784 -29.61 3.50 28.33
CA LYS A 784 -29.00 4.12 27.15
C LYS A 784 -29.07 3.09 26.01
N SER A 785 -29.79 3.44 24.96
CA SER A 785 -30.02 2.56 23.81
C SER A 785 -28.73 2.29 23.02
N LEU A 786 -28.86 1.69 21.83
CA LEU A 786 -27.73 1.47 20.94
C LEU A 786 -27.16 2.80 20.43
N GLY A 787 -26.02 2.76 19.75
CA GLY A 787 -25.42 3.94 19.15
C GLY A 787 -24.80 3.61 17.80
N ILE A 788 -24.53 4.64 16.99
CA ILE A 788 -23.72 4.45 15.79
C ILE A 788 -22.24 4.34 16.22
N GLY A 789 -21.55 3.32 15.74
CA GLY A 789 -20.16 3.02 16.08
C GLY A 789 -19.75 1.78 15.31
N PHE A 790 -18.45 1.49 15.21
CA PHE A 790 -17.96 0.32 14.47
C PHE A 790 -18.53 0.20 13.04
N HIS A 791 -18.85 1.33 12.42
CA HIS A 791 -19.41 1.43 11.07
C HIS A 791 -18.31 1.58 10.01
N LEU A 792 -17.06 1.76 10.44
CA LEU A 792 -15.88 1.87 9.58
C LEU A 792 -15.17 0.51 9.50
N PRO A 793 -14.64 0.13 8.32
CA PRO A 793 -13.82 -1.06 8.13
C PRO A 793 -12.42 -0.84 8.71
N VAL A 794 -12.30 -0.92 10.04
CA VAL A 794 -11.03 -0.78 10.76
C VAL A 794 -10.43 -2.17 10.99
N ASP A 795 -9.13 -2.34 10.73
CA ASP A 795 -8.48 -3.63 10.91
C ASP A 795 -8.47 -4.10 12.36
N GLY A 796 -8.70 -5.40 12.56
CA GLY A 796 -8.83 -6.01 13.88
C GLY A 796 -10.15 -5.70 14.60
N ILE A 797 -11.04 -4.91 14.01
CA ILE A 797 -12.32 -4.53 14.60
C ILE A 797 -13.46 -4.95 13.66
N ARG A 798 -14.50 -5.60 14.20
CA ARG A 798 -15.68 -5.95 13.41
C ARG A 798 -16.39 -4.68 12.96
N SER A 799 -16.40 -4.42 11.65
CA SER A 799 -17.22 -3.40 11.02
C SER A 799 -18.58 -3.93 10.62
N LEU A 800 -19.63 -3.13 10.76
CA LEU A 800 -20.96 -3.49 10.28
C LEU A 800 -21.19 -3.03 8.83
N THR A 801 -21.78 -3.89 8.01
CA THR A 801 -22.32 -3.53 6.70
C THR A 801 -23.54 -2.61 6.85
N LEU A 802 -23.90 -1.87 5.80
CA LEU A 802 -25.11 -1.03 5.82
C LEU A 802 -26.36 -1.84 6.23
N LYS A 803 -26.47 -3.09 5.76
CA LYS A 803 -27.58 -3.98 6.09
C LYS A 803 -27.61 -4.32 7.58
N GLU A 804 -26.47 -4.69 8.16
CA GLU A 804 -26.36 -4.95 9.60
C GLU A 804 -26.67 -3.71 10.43
N ILE A 805 -26.29 -2.50 9.99
CA ILE A 805 -26.63 -1.25 10.67
C ILE A 805 -28.15 -0.98 10.62
N GLN A 806 -28.80 -1.29 9.49
CA GLN A 806 -30.27 -1.19 9.36
C GLN A 806 -30.98 -2.20 10.28
N ASP A 807 -30.42 -3.40 10.45
CA ASP A 807 -30.98 -4.39 11.37
C ASP A 807 -30.71 -4.00 12.84
N LEU A 808 -29.58 -3.36 13.14
CA LEU A 808 -29.27 -2.77 14.45
C LEU A 808 -30.28 -1.67 14.83
N TYR A 809 -30.76 -0.89 13.85
CA TYR A 809 -31.84 0.09 14.09
C TYR A 809 -33.15 -0.58 14.50
N LYS A 810 -33.50 -1.72 13.91
CA LYS A 810 -34.69 -2.49 14.32
C LYS A 810 -34.52 -3.05 15.73
N GLU A 811 -33.37 -3.61 16.03
CA GLU A 811 -33.05 -4.10 17.38
C GLU A 811 -33.12 -2.97 18.42
N ASN A 812 -32.69 -1.75 18.06
CA ASN A 812 -32.83 -0.57 18.92
C ASN A 812 -34.31 -0.27 19.25
N MET A 813 -35.22 -0.41 18.28
CA MET A 813 -36.66 -0.23 18.50
C MET A 813 -37.23 -1.29 19.46
N ASP A 814 -36.77 -2.54 19.35
CA ASP A 814 -37.17 -3.62 20.25
C ASP A 814 -36.68 -3.39 21.69
N ILE A 815 -35.47 -2.85 21.85
CA ILE A 815 -34.91 -2.46 23.15
C ILE A 815 -35.76 -1.34 23.78
N ILE A 816 -36.09 -0.31 23.01
CA ILE A 816 -36.94 0.80 23.48
C ILE A 816 -38.32 0.26 23.91
N ALA A 817 -38.95 -0.59 23.11
CA ALA A 817 -40.24 -1.18 23.42
C ALA A 817 -40.19 -2.05 24.70
N THR A 818 -39.14 -2.87 24.84
CA THR A 818 -38.95 -3.76 26.00
C THR A 818 -38.70 -2.95 27.28
N ALA A 819 -37.87 -1.91 27.21
CA ALA A 819 -37.60 -1.04 28.34
C ALA A 819 -38.88 -0.32 28.82
N LYS A 820 -39.69 0.19 27.89
CA LYS A 820 -41.02 0.77 28.22
C LYS A 820 -41.92 -0.24 28.91
N HIS A 821 -41.98 -1.47 28.42
CA HIS A 821 -42.79 -2.53 29.01
C HIS A 821 -42.38 -2.83 30.46
N TYR A 822 -41.11 -2.68 30.81
CA TYR A 822 -40.61 -2.82 32.19
C TYR A 822 -40.66 -1.53 33.02
N GLY A 823 -41.19 -0.43 32.47
CA GLY A 823 -41.24 0.87 33.16
C GLY A 823 -39.86 1.52 33.32
N TYR A 824 -38.88 1.14 32.52
CA TYR A 824 -37.55 1.75 32.52
C TYR A 824 -37.55 3.03 31.68
N GLU A 825 -36.77 4.03 32.12
CA GLU A 825 -36.50 5.22 31.31
C GLU A 825 -35.55 4.84 30.17
N VAL A 826 -35.67 5.50 29.01
CA VAL A 826 -34.82 5.22 27.86
C VAL A 826 -34.29 6.50 27.26
N ILE A 827 -33.02 6.51 26.90
CA ILE A 827 -32.38 7.60 26.16
C ILE A 827 -31.97 7.03 24.81
N ASP A 828 -32.61 7.51 23.75
CA ASP A 828 -32.37 6.98 22.41
C ASP A 828 -31.12 7.60 21.77
N THR A 829 -29.96 7.06 22.15
CA THR A 829 -28.67 7.51 21.61
C THR A 829 -28.47 7.12 20.15
N PHE A 830 -29.18 6.12 19.64
CA PHE A 830 -29.02 5.68 18.26
C PHE A 830 -29.49 6.76 17.29
N SER A 831 -30.72 7.27 17.49
CA SER A 831 -31.29 8.33 16.66
C SER A 831 -30.47 9.62 16.70
N ILE A 832 -29.90 9.96 17.87
CA ILE A 832 -29.05 11.14 18.05
C ILE A 832 -27.74 10.99 17.28
N THR A 833 -27.12 9.82 17.32
CA THR A 833 -25.77 9.61 16.78
C THR A 833 -25.77 9.33 15.26
N VAL A 834 -26.83 8.71 14.71
CA VAL A 834 -26.86 8.26 13.31
C VAL A 834 -26.66 9.39 12.29
N GLY A 835 -27.29 10.55 12.51
CA GLY A 835 -27.15 11.72 11.63
C GLY A 835 -25.76 12.36 11.70
N ARG A 836 -25.02 12.15 12.79
CA ARG A 836 -23.70 12.76 13.03
C ARG A 836 -22.60 11.70 13.16
N TYR A 837 -22.76 10.55 12.51
CA TYR A 837 -21.85 9.42 12.65
C TYR A 837 -20.39 9.74 12.32
N LYS A 838 -20.14 10.72 11.42
CA LYS A 838 -18.80 11.18 11.04
C LYS A 838 -18.08 11.99 12.13
N GLU A 839 -18.78 12.39 13.20
CA GLU A 839 -18.26 13.29 14.23
C GLU A 839 -17.70 12.57 15.46
N PHE A 840 -17.30 11.32 15.28
CA PHE A 840 -16.56 10.60 16.30
C PHE A 840 -15.20 11.28 16.57
N LEU A 841 -14.79 11.23 17.82
CA LEU A 841 -13.52 11.72 18.33
C LEU A 841 -12.49 10.58 18.40
N GLN A 842 -11.27 10.91 18.83
CA GLN A 842 -10.16 9.96 18.88
C GLN A 842 -10.52 8.61 19.53
N GLY A 843 -10.16 7.52 18.85
CA GLY A 843 -10.31 6.16 19.34
C GLY A 843 -10.13 5.13 18.23
N ARG A 844 -9.77 3.90 18.59
CA ARG A 844 -9.50 2.82 17.62
C ARG A 844 -10.76 2.31 16.89
N CYS A 845 -11.97 2.61 17.35
CA CYS A 845 -13.23 1.97 16.91
C CYS A 845 -14.21 2.89 16.16
N ALA A 846 -13.89 4.18 15.96
CA ALA A 846 -14.84 5.20 15.49
C ALA A 846 -16.19 5.19 16.25
N CYS A 847 -16.14 4.90 17.55
CA CYS A 847 -17.32 4.69 18.39
C CYS A 847 -17.47 5.75 19.50
N HIS A 848 -16.52 6.67 19.65
CA HIS A 848 -16.50 7.66 20.72
C HIS A 848 -17.02 9.01 20.24
N PHE A 849 -18.05 9.54 20.89
CA PHE A 849 -18.53 10.91 20.69
C PHE A 849 -18.11 11.86 21.82
N HIS A 850 -17.16 11.45 22.64
CA HIS A 850 -16.56 12.26 23.70
C HIS A 850 -15.05 12.09 23.77
N GLN A 851 -14.38 13.10 24.32
CA GLN A 851 -12.97 13.09 24.71
C GLN A 851 -12.85 13.81 26.04
N VAL A 852 -11.92 13.38 26.90
CA VAL A 852 -11.62 14.08 28.14
C VAL A 852 -10.30 14.82 27.97
N GLU A 853 -10.33 16.15 28.08
CA GLU A 853 -9.18 17.03 27.95
C GLU A 853 -8.70 17.46 29.35
N LYS A 854 -7.39 17.64 29.52
CA LYS A 854 -6.79 18.13 30.77
C LYS A 854 -6.60 19.65 30.66
N LEU A 855 -7.33 20.41 31.49
CA LEU A 855 -7.18 21.85 31.63
C LEU A 855 -6.01 22.16 32.57
N TRP A 856 -5.02 22.89 32.08
CA TRP A 856 -3.95 23.44 32.90
C TRP A 856 -4.39 24.82 33.34
N SER A 857 -4.42 25.07 34.65
CA SER A 857 -4.69 26.40 35.19
C SER A 857 -3.58 27.34 34.72
N LEU A 858 -3.85 28.21 33.73
CA LEU A 858 -2.98 29.36 33.51
C LEU A 858 -3.08 30.22 34.76
N GLY A 859 -1.96 30.40 35.46
CA GLY A 859 -1.84 31.45 36.46
C GLY A 859 -2.21 32.80 35.86
N SER A 860 -2.85 33.66 36.65
CA SER A 860 -3.33 34.99 36.27
C SER A 860 -2.33 35.75 35.38
N PRO A 861 -2.78 36.48 34.35
CA PRO A 861 -1.91 37.35 33.57
C PRO A 861 -1.56 38.59 34.41
N GLY A 862 -0.37 38.59 34.98
CA GLY A 862 0.21 39.72 35.72
C GLY A 862 1.63 39.99 35.23
N ASP A 863 1.77 41.13 34.56
CA ASP A 863 2.97 41.86 34.16
C ASP A 863 4.02 41.24 33.24
N ALA A 864 4.16 41.91 32.09
CA ALA A 864 5.26 41.81 31.16
C ALA A 864 6.58 42.26 31.81
N THR A 865 7.67 41.53 31.55
CA THR A 865 8.92 42.08 30.99
C THR A 865 9.99 41.00 30.77
N ASN A 866 10.59 41.05 29.58
CA ASN A 866 12.01 40.83 29.27
C ASN A 866 12.63 39.42 29.12
N THR A 867 12.86 39.13 27.83
CA THR A 867 14.07 38.62 27.13
C THR A 867 14.49 37.14 27.17
N PRO A 868 15.06 36.62 26.04
CA PRO A 868 15.23 35.20 25.76
C PRO A 868 16.66 34.70 25.97
N SER A 869 16.83 33.44 26.42
CA SER A 869 18.14 32.77 26.35
C SER A 869 18.05 31.23 26.32
N ARG A 870 18.37 30.69 25.13
CA ARG A 870 19.26 29.55 24.79
C ARG A 870 19.39 28.30 25.71
N LEU A 871 19.07 27.15 25.07
CA LEU A 871 19.88 25.92 24.82
C LEU A 871 20.27 24.93 25.96
N GLY A 872 19.99 23.64 25.71
CA GLY A 872 20.70 22.44 26.23
C GLY A 872 19.79 21.43 26.95
N SER A 873 19.43 20.28 26.35
CA SER A 873 20.06 18.93 26.52
C SER A 873 20.22 18.53 28.01
N THR A 874 19.75 17.42 28.59
CA THR A 874 19.77 16.00 28.15
C THR A 874 19.01 15.14 29.19
N ARG A 875 18.27 14.12 28.74
CA ARG A 875 18.00 12.75 29.28
C ARG A 875 17.84 12.39 30.78
N THR A 876 17.02 11.34 30.93
CA THR A 876 16.94 10.26 31.95
C THR A 876 16.03 10.44 33.17
N GLY A 877 15.18 9.43 33.40
CA GLY A 877 14.19 9.38 34.48
C GLY A 877 14.68 8.64 35.71
N SER A 878 13.98 8.88 36.83
CA SER A 878 13.58 7.88 37.82
C SER A 878 12.64 8.55 38.82
N GLU A 879 11.71 7.76 39.35
CA GLU A 879 10.78 8.11 40.43
C GLU A 879 11.53 8.46 41.73
N LEU A 880 11.11 9.52 42.45
CA LEU A 880 10.51 9.44 43.79
C LEU A 880 10.18 10.84 44.36
N SER A 881 8.95 10.93 44.86
CA SER A 881 8.31 11.90 45.77
C SER A 881 9.15 12.88 46.60
N SER A 882 8.76 14.18 46.58
CA SER A 882 8.22 14.93 47.74
C SER A 882 7.98 16.42 47.43
N GLY A 883 6.87 16.98 47.94
CA GLY A 883 6.80 18.40 48.34
C GLY A 883 6.26 19.45 47.35
N SER A 884 4.93 19.66 47.38
CA SER A 884 4.22 20.96 47.28
C SER A 884 4.44 21.90 46.09
N ALA A 885 3.55 21.80 45.09
CA ALA A 885 2.65 22.88 44.65
C ALA A 885 1.54 22.26 43.77
N SER A 886 0.47 21.80 44.42
CA SER A 886 -0.68 21.16 43.76
C SER A 886 -1.48 22.20 42.96
N GLY A 887 -1.08 22.45 41.72
CA GLY A 887 -2.01 22.97 40.71
C GLY A 887 -3.01 21.86 40.39
N SER A 888 -4.23 21.94 40.91
CA SER A 888 -5.26 20.93 40.64
C SER A 888 -5.61 20.93 39.15
N SER A 889 -5.09 19.96 38.40
CA SER A 889 -5.50 19.80 37.01
C SER A 889 -6.97 19.42 36.96
N ALA A 890 -7.80 20.29 36.38
CA ALA A 890 -9.19 20.00 36.09
C ALA A 890 -9.29 19.31 34.73
N TYR A 891 -10.23 18.39 34.57
CA TYR A 891 -10.56 17.76 33.29
C TYR A 891 -11.89 18.30 32.76
N HIS A 892 -12.08 18.24 31.45
CA HIS A 892 -13.30 18.65 30.76
C HIS A 892 -13.77 17.57 29.78
N VAL A 893 -15.05 17.23 29.79
CA VAL A 893 -15.66 16.30 28.83
C VAL A 893 -16.13 17.06 27.58
N LYS A 894 -15.37 16.92 26.50
CA LYS A 894 -15.66 17.49 25.19
C LYS A 894 -16.47 16.51 24.34
N GLY A 895 -17.37 17.02 23.51
CA GLY A 895 -18.11 16.24 22.50
C GLY A 895 -19.57 16.67 22.39
N PRO A 896 -19.95 17.47 21.36
CA PRO A 896 -21.31 18.01 21.24
C PRO A 896 -22.40 16.94 21.17
N VAL A 897 -22.14 15.83 20.48
CA VAL A 897 -23.09 14.70 20.40
C VAL A 897 -23.24 14.02 21.76
N ASN A 898 -22.15 13.84 22.51
CA ASN A 898 -22.20 13.31 23.87
C ASN A 898 -22.94 14.21 24.86
N GLN A 899 -22.72 15.52 24.73
CA GLN A 899 -23.40 16.51 25.54
C GLN A 899 -24.93 16.40 25.40
N VAL A 900 -25.46 16.21 24.19
CA VAL A 900 -26.92 16.10 23.97
C VAL A 900 -27.53 14.95 24.76
N TYR A 901 -27.09 13.71 24.55
CA TYR A 901 -27.71 12.58 25.27
C TYR A 901 -27.38 12.57 26.76
N SER A 902 -26.30 13.22 27.18
CA SER A 902 -25.97 13.37 28.60
C SER A 902 -26.86 14.42 29.27
N GLU A 903 -27.16 15.54 28.63
CA GLU A 903 -28.14 16.52 29.15
C GLU A 903 -29.56 15.93 29.18
N ILE A 904 -29.93 15.11 28.19
CA ILE A 904 -31.18 14.34 28.23
C ILE A 904 -31.22 13.42 29.47
N LEU A 905 -30.12 12.70 29.75
CA LEU A 905 -29.98 11.91 30.98
C LEU A 905 -30.22 12.76 32.21
N LEU A 906 -29.54 13.91 32.34
CA LEU A 906 -29.70 14.78 33.51
C LEU A 906 -31.14 15.23 33.71
N SER A 907 -31.82 15.63 32.62
CA SER A 907 -33.25 16.00 32.69
C SER A 907 -34.15 14.85 33.17
N ARG A 908 -33.75 13.60 32.90
CA ARG A 908 -34.50 12.40 33.29
C ARG A 908 -34.16 11.83 34.65
N LEU A 909 -32.96 12.11 35.15
CA LEU A 909 -32.64 11.87 36.56
C LEU A 909 -33.31 12.89 37.48
N CYS A 910 -33.49 14.13 36.99
CA CYS A 910 -33.99 15.28 37.74
C CYS A 910 -35.20 15.93 37.06
N PRO A 911 -36.36 15.24 37.00
CA PRO A 911 -37.59 15.85 36.50
C PRO A 911 -38.04 17.01 37.40
N SER A 912 -38.60 18.06 36.81
CA SER A 912 -39.29 19.12 37.57
C SER A 912 -40.40 18.51 38.41
N SER A 913 -40.58 18.95 39.66
CA SER A 913 -41.85 18.76 40.35
C SER A 913 -42.94 19.34 39.46
N ALA A 914 -43.96 18.54 39.14
CA ALA A 914 -45.15 19.06 38.49
C ALA A 914 -45.73 20.14 39.40
N ASP A 915 -45.86 21.36 38.88
CA ASP A 915 -46.71 22.39 39.49
C ASP A 915 -48.18 21.93 39.49
#